data_AF-A0AAV9I7H7-F1
#
_entry.id   AF-A0AAV9I7H7-F1
#
_cell.length_a   1.000
_cell.length_b   1.000
_cell.length_c   1.000
_cell.angle_alpha   90.00
_cell.angle_beta   90.00
_cell.angle_gamma   90.00
#
_symmetry.space_group_name_H-M   'P 1'
#
loop_
_entity.id
_entity.type
_entity.pdbx_description
1 polymer ?
#
loop_
_entity_poly.entity_id
_entity_poly.type
_entity_poly.pdbx_seq_one_letter_code
_entity_poly.pdbx_strand_id
1 'polypeptide(L)'
;MVSSVSSLHYVRQNNMETKNKKTIKVIDNQTGQELTLEVNNNTIRAVDLAKLGVTVYDPGFLNTASCISRITYIDGDKGILRYRGYPIEELAEKSSFMEVSFLLLYGELPTSRELEHFTHRVLRHTFVKQSLVDIIKATPKDAHPMGTLVSMLAAEGTLYPDANPAINGGDIYNSPMIREKQILRLLGTMPTLAAFIYRHKVGRPFNYPAYGGSRSYTENFMYMLDSMDDPSYRPNSTLVKALDTLFVLHADHELNCSTAAVRHLTSSGVDVFTAFSGAAGALYGPLHGGANEAVLRMLEKIGSVNNVPAFIEAVKNRKARLMGFGHRVYKNYDPRARIVRKLAYQVFEICGKDPLIEIATTLEEHALKDKYFIERKLYPNVDFYSGLIYKAMGFPTDFFTILFAIGRTPGWLAHWLEYLDDPDRKIARPRQNYLGSEERSYIPMTQRNSSGKYSTEYVSPAEKRRVNGFAVTSKMIAFLPLTYLFSQSRQKGFRNPKLRRHCSRYIKRSCIQANKDTSLSEDSEKDGVPCTFDLSTPLNVKANWSVWSRKEALQLYEEYYYNFPESQLVSRLELLATHVAKLISTELSFPSHSSVFILCGRGCNGAIGMLLGLELKKLGYQSKVVLVDGTKYSLIASHVQSQVPLLDFIPSTMEYYADFIVDAIFGIGQDSLFLREPLDRAISLLSKSKVPVVSLDVPSGWYVDGGPPTEYIQRDIHFKPYVLISLEFPKVCTLYFYGDFQFLVQGIIPLSRLQSMRSTPCILPPYPGTCYVLLDAMQQSSPQLSKWGRAPGEIYGQGKPMPTLFSEPRITRWVYPEEDSEWWDELE
;
A
#
# COMPACT_ATOMS: atom_id res chain seq x y z
N MET A 1 -29.24 33.10 -14.28
CA MET A 1 -30.62 32.59 -14.41
C MET A 1 -30.62 31.32 -15.26
N VAL A 2 -30.17 30.18 -14.72
CA VAL A 2 -30.09 28.90 -15.46
C VAL A 2 -30.46 27.74 -14.54
N SER A 3 -31.66 27.82 -13.93
CA SER A 3 -32.12 26.87 -12.90
C SER A 3 -33.62 26.55 -12.96
N SER A 4 -34.31 26.98 -14.02
CA SER A 4 -35.79 26.94 -14.13
C SER A 4 -36.32 26.24 -15.39
N VAL A 5 -35.45 25.67 -16.24
CA VAL A 5 -35.86 25.08 -17.54
C VAL A 5 -35.83 23.54 -17.54
N SER A 6 -34.98 22.91 -16.72
CA SER A 6 -34.88 21.45 -16.62
C SER A 6 -36.12 20.80 -15.99
N SER A 7 -36.74 21.45 -15.01
CA SER A 7 -37.91 20.94 -14.29
C SER A 7 -39.20 20.91 -15.12
N LEU A 8 -39.32 21.74 -16.16
CA LEU A 8 -40.53 21.82 -16.99
C LEU A 8 -40.70 20.65 -17.98
N HIS A 9 -39.62 19.98 -18.37
CA HIS A 9 -39.71 18.76 -19.19
C HIS A 9 -40.10 17.52 -18.37
N TYR A 10 -39.77 17.48 -17.08
CA TYR A 10 -40.05 16.33 -16.20
C TYR A 10 -41.56 16.14 -15.92
N VAL A 11 -42.36 17.20 -16.06
CA VAL A 11 -43.80 17.18 -15.74
C VAL A 11 -44.68 16.87 -16.97
N ARG A 12 -44.19 17.09 -18.20
CA ARG A 12 -45.03 17.09 -19.42
C ARG A 12 -45.20 15.76 -20.15
N GLN A 13 -44.57 14.67 -19.71
CA GLN A 13 -44.76 13.33 -20.32
C GLN A 13 -45.78 12.42 -19.61
N ASN A 14 -46.25 12.76 -18.40
CA ASN A 14 -47.13 11.86 -17.62
C ASN A 14 -48.62 11.86 -18.01
N ASN A 15 -49.04 12.64 -19.01
CA ASN A 15 -50.46 12.88 -19.32
C ASN A 15 -50.95 12.44 -20.72
N MET A 16 -50.17 11.66 -21.46
CA MET A 16 -50.68 10.92 -22.63
C MET A 16 -50.02 9.54 -22.73
N GLU A 17 -50.75 8.50 -22.28
CA GLU A 17 -50.99 7.22 -22.96
C GLU A 17 -51.32 6.11 -21.94
N THR A 18 -52.61 5.76 -21.84
CA THR A 18 -53.09 4.52 -21.22
C THR A 18 -52.82 3.30 -22.13
N LYS A 19 -51.60 3.17 -22.64
CA LYS A 19 -51.14 1.96 -23.34
C LYS A 19 -51.03 0.80 -22.36
N ASN A 20 -51.38 -0.40 -22.81
CA ASN A 20 -51.25 -1.63 -22.03
C ASN A 20 -49.83 -1.75 -21.44
N LYS A 21 -49.73 -1.67 -20.10
CA LYS A 21 -48.46 -1.92 -19.39
C LYS A 21 -47.96 -3.31 -19.76
N LYS A 22 -46.75 -3.38 -20.35
CA LYS A 22 -46.08 -4.65 -20.62
C LYS A 22 -45.70 -5.28 -19.28
N THR A 23 -46.21 -6.47 -19.00
CA THR A 23 -45.93 -7.21 -17.77
C THR A 23 -45.39 -8.61 -18.06
N ILE A 24 -44.73 -9.19 -17.08
CA ILE A 24 -44.35 -10.61 -17.05
C ILE A 24 -44.94 -11.22 -15.79
N LYS A 25 -45.69 -12.31 -15.95
CA LYS A 25 -46.18 -13.12 -14.83
C LYS A 25 -45.16 -14.20 -14.51
N VAL A 26 -44.70 -14.23 -13.27
CA VAL A 26 -43.85 -15.28 -12.70
C VAL A 26 -44.71 -16.08 -11.72
N ILE A 27 -44.56 -17.41 -11.73
CA ILE A 27 -45.31 -18.32 -10.85
C ILE A 27 -44.27 -19.23 -10.19
N ASP A 28 -44.26 -19.29 -8.86
CA ASP A 28 -43.59 -20.37 -8.16
C ASP A 28 -44.50 -21.60 -8.11
N ASN A 29 -44.11 -22.67 -8.80
CA ASN A 29 -44.87 -23.92 -8.84
C ASN A 29 -44.80 -24.73 -7.53
N GLN A 30 -43.94 -24.36 -6.57
CA GLN A 30 -43.87 -25.03 -5.26
C GLN A 30 -44.90 -24.47 -4.27
N THR A 31 -45.02 -23.15 -4.18
CA THR A 31 -46.00 -22.48 -3.29
C THR A 31 -47.31 -22.12 -3.97
N GLY A 32 -47.36 -22.11 -5.32
CA GLY A 32 -48.46 -21.53 -6.09
C GLY A 32 -48.48 -20.00 -6.10
N GLN A 33 -47.46 -19.33 -5.55
CA GLN A 33 -47.41 -17.88 -5.47
C GLN A 33 -47.19 -17.25 -6.84
N GLU A 34 -48.06 -16.29 -7.20
CA GLU A 34 -47.98 -15.55 -8.46
C GLU A 34 -47.47 -14.12 -8.24
N LEU A 35 -46.56 -13.66 -9.10
CA LEU A 35 -46.02 -12.31 -9.10
C LEU A 35 -46.08 -11.70 -10.51
N THR A 36 -46.79 -10.58 -10.65
CA THR A 36 -46.79 -9.78 -11.87
C THR A 36 -45.72 -8.70 -11.77
N LEU A 37 -44.75 -8.73 -12.68
CA LEU A 37 -43.66 -7.75 -12.82
C LEU A 37 -44.00 -6.75 -13.92
N GLU A 38 -43.78 -5.46 -13.67
CA GLU A 38 -43.84 -4.43 -14.73
C GLU A 38 -42.53 -4.43 -15.54
N VAL A 39 -42.65 -4.38 -16.87
CA VAL A 39 -41.52 -4.31 -17.81
C VAL A 39 -41.37 -2.88 -18.30
N ASN A 40 -40.33 -2.20 -17.83
CA ASN A 40 -40.02 -0.81 -18.21
C ASN A 40 -38.73 -0.81 -19.04
N ASN A 41 -38.71 -0.15 -20.21
CA ASN A 41 -37.56 -0.13 -21.12
C ASN A 41 -36.99 -1.52 -21.47
N ASN A 42 -37.86 -2.54 -21.55
CA ASN A 42 -37.52 -3.97 -21.72
C ASN A 42 -36.72 -4.61 -20.57
N THR A 43 -36.57 -3.96 -19.42
CA THR A 43 -36.01 -4.56 -18.19
C THR A 43 -37.10 -4.81 -17.14
N ILE A 44 -36.77 -5.66 -16.16
CA ILE A 44 -37.54 -5.85 -14.92
C ILE A 44 -36.65 -5.49 -13.73
N ARG A 45 -37.24 -5.04 -12.62
CA ARG A 45 -36.51 -4.77 -11.39
C ARG A 45 -36.20 -6.08 -10.68
N ALA A 46 -34.94 -6.53 -10.71
CA ALA A 46 -34.52 -7.80 -10.09
C ALA A 46 -34.85 -7.89 -8.58
N VAL A 47 -34.91 -6.75 -7.88
CA VAL A 47 -35.34 -6.66 -6.47
C VAL A 47 -36.78 -7.13 -6.25
N ASP A 48 -37.69 -6.97 -7.22
CA ASP A 48 -39.08 -7.38 -7.07
C ASP A 48 -39.26 -8.91 -7.07
N LEU A 49 -38.32 -9.68 -7.65
CA LEU A 49 -38.31 -11.15 -7.57
C LEU A 49 -38.09 -11.68 -6.14
N ALA A 50 -37.50 -10.89 -5.24
CA ALA A 50 -37.33 -11.28 -3.83
C ALA A 50 -38.66 -11.49 -3.10
N LYS A 51 -39.79 -11.02 -3.66
CA LYS A 51 -41.16 -11.29 -3.18
C LYS A 51 -41.56 -12.77 -3.31
N LEU A 52 -40.84 -13.55 -4.12
CA LEU A 52 -40.94 -15.02 -4.24
C LEU A 52 -39.81 -15.75 -3.47
N GLY A 53 -39.07 -15.06 -2.59
CA GLY A 53 -37.94 -15.63 -1.83
C GLY A 53 -36.66 -15.89 -2.64
N VAL A 54 -36.68 -15.74 -3.96
CA VAL A 54 -35.54 -16.04 -4.85
C VAL A 54 -34.57 -14.87 -5.04
N THR A 55 -33.31 -15.19 -5.36
CA THR A 55 -32.27 -14.21 -5.75
C THR A 55 -31.77 -14.55 -7.16
N VAL A 56 -31.59 -13.54 -8.01
CA VAL A 56 -31.06 -13.72 -9.38
C VAL A 56 -29.59 -14.14 -9.33
N TYR A 57 -29.23 -15.20 -10.03
CA TYR A 57 -27.86 -15.68 -10.21
C TYR A 57 -27.43 -15.53 -11.67
N ASP A 58 -26.69 -14.46 -11.97
CA ASP A 58 -26.19 -14.13 -13.31
C ASP A 58 -24.67 -13.85 -13.29
N PRO A 59 -23.82 -14.92 -13.30
CA PRO A 59 -22.37 -14.76 -13.20
C PRO A 59 -21.77 -13.99 -14.39
N GLY A 60 -21.26 -12.80 -14.12
CA GLY A 60 -20.72 -11.89 -15.13
C GLY A 60 -21.74 -10.95 -15.75
N PHE A 61 -22.96 -10.85 -15.20
CA PHE A 61 -24.01 -9.91 -15.61
C PHE A 61 -24.44 -10.06 -17.08
N LEU A 62 -24.59 -11.31 -17.54
CA LEU A 62 -24.83 -11.65 -18.94
C LEU A 62 -26.23 -11.24 -19.43
N ASN A 63 -27.17 -11.03 -18.51
CA ASN A 63 -28.54 -10.56 -18.76
C ASN A 63 -29.01 -9.54 -17.69
N THR A 64 -28.07 -8.83 -17.05
CA THR A 64 -28.35 -7.88 -15.96
C THR A 64 -27.88 -6.47 -16.34
N ALA A 65 -28.82 -5.61 -16.74
CA ALA A 65 -28.57 -4.17 -16.89
C ALA A 65 -28.49 -3.52 -15.50
N SER A 66 -27.29 -3.13 -15.05
CA SER A 66 -27.06 -2.61 -13.69
C SER A 66 -27.24 -1.10 -13.54
N CYS A 67 -27.52 -0.37 -14.61
CA CYS A 67 -27.79 1.07 -14.59
C CYS A 67 -28.54 1.51 -15.85
N ILE A 68 -29.17 2.68 -15.80
CA ILE A 68 -29.63 3.41 -16.98
C ILE A 68 -28.45 4.23 -17.53
N SER A 69 -28.34 4.35 -18.86
CA SER A 69 -27.35 5.23 -19.49
C SER A 69 -27.87 5.89 -20.76
N ARG A 70 -27.33 7.08 -21.05
CA ARG A 70 -27.58 7.92 -22.23
C ARG A 70 -26.28 8.26 -22.97
N ILE A 71 -25.16 7.62 -22.61
CA ILE A 71 -23.81 7.93 -23.12
C ILE A 71 -23.58 7.23 -24.46
N THR A 72 -23.65 5.90 -24.46
CA THR A 72 -23.36 5.05 -25.62
C THR A 72 -24.48 4.04 -25.82
N TYR A 73 -24.82 3.78 -27.08
CA TYR A 73 -25.75 2.72 -27.48
C TYR A 73 -25.08 1.76 -28.46
N ILE A 74 -25.34 0.46 -28.28
CA ILE A 74 -24.80 -0.61 -29.13
C ILE A 74 -25.94 -1.56 -29.55
N ASP A 75 -26.06 -1.82 -30.85
CA ASP A 75 -26.82 -2.96 -31.37
C ASP A 75 -25.83 -3.97 -31.96
N GLY A 76 -25.54 -5.00 -31.17
CA GLY A 76 -24.57 -6.03 -31.54
C GLY A 76 -24.98 -6.90 -32.73
N ASP A 77 -26.28 -7.07 -32.99
CA ASP A 77 -26.74 -7.85 -34.13
C ASP A 77 -26.79 -6.99 -35.41
N LYS A 78 -27.01 -5.69 -35.30
CA LYS A 78 -26.96 -4.76 -36.45
C LYS A 78 -25.58 -4.14 -36.72
N GLY A 79 -24.61 -4.31 -35.82
CA GLY A 79 -23.29 -3.70 -35.93
C GLY A 79 -23.30 -2.19 -35.68
N ILE A 80 -24.23 -1.68 -34.87
CA ILE A 80 -24.38 -0.24 -34.60
C ILE A 80 -23.61 0.10 -33.32
N LEU A 81 -22.78 1.15 -33.38
CA LEU A 81 -22.22 1.86 -32.23
C LEU A 81 -22.53 3.35 -32.35
N ARG A 82 -23.05 3.95 -31.29
CA ARG A 82 -23.40 5.38 -31.25
C ARG A 82 -22.96 6.03 -29.94
N TYR A 83 -22.26 7.15 -30.00
CA TYR A 83 -22.04 8.03 -28.85
C TYR A 83 -23.07 9.17 -28.91
N ARG A 84 -23.85 9.37 -27.84
CA ARG A 84 -24.95 10.36 -27.77
C ARG A 84 -25.91 10.33 -28.98
N GLY A 85 -26.08 9.17 -29.61
CA GLY A 85 -26.92 8.96 -30.80
C GLY A 85 -26.19 9.07 -32.15
N TYR A 86 -25.04 9.76 -32.22
CA TYR A 86 -24.24 9.92 -33.44
C TYR A 86 -23.49 8.62 -33.80
N PRO A 87 -23.54 8.12 -35.06
CA PRO A 87 -22.81 6.92 -35.47
C PRO A 87 -21.30 7.07 -35.31
N ILE A 88 -20.62 5.99 -34.87
CA ILE A 88 -19.17 6.01 -34.67
C ILE A 88 -18.40 6.34 -35.96
N GLU A 89 -18.92 5.92 -37.11
CA GLU A 89 -18.28 6.15 -38.41
C GLU A 89 -18.25 7.63 -38.78
N GLU A 90 -19.31 8.38 -38.45
CA GLU A 90 -19.37 9.82 -38.72
C GLU A 90 -18.45 10.59 -37.77
N LEU A 91 -18.40 10.22 -36.49
CA LEU A 91 -17.49 10.84 -35.52
C LEU A 91 -16.02 10.56 -35.88
N ALA A 92 -15.69 9.32 -36.25
CA ALA A 92 -14.32 8.93 -36.60
C ALA A 92 -13.79 9.64 -37.86
N GLU A 93 -14.66 9.94 -38.83
CA GLU A 93 -14.30 10.62 -40.08
C GLU A 93 -14.34 12.16 -39.95
N LYS A 94 -15.35 12.71 -39.28
CA LYS A 94 -15.63 14.17 -39.27
C LYS A 94 -15.13 14.91 -38.03
N SER A 95 -14.98 14.24 -36.90
CA SER A 95 -14.75 14.85 -35.58
C SER A 95 -13.28 14.74 -35.13
N SER A 96 -12.99 15.28 -33.94
CA SER A 96 -11.71 15.15 -33.23
C SER A 96 -11.89 14.49 -31.85
N PHE A 97 -10.82 13.95 -31.28
CA PHE A 97 -10.89 13.33 -29.94
C PHE A 97 -11.38 14.28 -28.84
N MET A 98 -11.02 15.57 -28.91
CA MET A 98 -11.48 16.57 -27.93
C MET A 98 -12.97 16.92 -28.07
N GLU A 99 -13.49 16.93 -29.29
CA GLU A 99 -14.90 17.16 -29.58
C GLU A 99 -15.77 15.96 -29.17
N VAL A 100 -15.31 14.74 -29.44
CA VAL A 100 -15.93 13.50 -28.93
C VAL A 100 -15.86 13.42 -27.41
N SER A 101 -14.77 13.90 -26.80
CA SER A 101 -14.65 14.01 -25.34
C SER A 101 -15.69 14.97 -24.76
N PHE A 102 -15.89 16.14 -25.38
CA PHE A 102 -16.95 17.08 -25.00
C PHE A 102 -18.34 16.43 -25.13
N LEU A 103 -18.63 15.81 -26.27
CA LEU A 103 -19.90 15.12 -26.55
C LEU A 103 -20.22 14.05 -25.49
N LEU A 104 -19.24 13.19 -25.17
CA LEU A 104 -19.40 12.15 -24.15
C LEU A 104 -19.68 12.75 -22.76
N LEU A 105 -18.99 13.83 -22.37
CA LEU A 105 -19.17 14.47 -21.06
C LEU A 105 -20.50 15.24 -20.94
N TYR A 106 -20.80 16.11 -21.90
CA TYR A 106 -21.85 17.12 -21.78
C TYR A 106 -23.16 16.77 -22.51
N GLY A 107 -23.16 15.75 -23.35
CA GLY A 107 -24.37 15.22 -24.02
C GLY A 107 -24.58 15.70 -25.46
N GLU A 108 -24.11 16.90 -25.79
CA GLU A 108 -24.28 17.55 -27.10
C GLU A 108 -22.94 17.92 -27.73
N LEU A 109 -22.94 18.18 -29.04
CA LEU A 109 -21.75 18.68 -29.75
C LEU A 109 -21.45 20.15 -29.35
N PRO A 110 -20.18 20.53 -29.14
CA PRO A 110 -19.80 21.90 -28.78
C PRO A 110 -19.90 22.85 -29.97
N THR A 111 -20.18 24.13 -29.71
CA THR A 111 -19.82 25.19 -30.66
C THR A 111 -18.30 25.35 -30.74
N SER A 112 -17.77 25.95 -31.81
CA SER A 112 -16.33 26.16 -32.00
C SER A 112 -15.65 26.86 -30.80
N ARG A 113 -16.36 27.82 -30.19
CA ARG A 113 -15.88 28.57 -29.01
C ARG A 113 -15.85 27.71 -27.74
N GLU A 114 -16.82 26.82 -27.57
CA GLU A 114 -16.85 25.88 -26.44
C GLU A 114 -15.77 24.81 -26.59
N LEU A 115 -15.56 24.29 -27.80
CA LEU A 115 -14.49 23.33 -28.11
C LEU A 115 -13.10 23.93 -27.90
N GLU A 116 -12.85 25.16 -28.38
CA GLU A 116 -11.62 25.91 -28.13
C GLU A 116 -11.39 26.11 -26.63
N HIS A 117 -12.40 26.61 -25.90
CA HIS A 117 -12.30 26.89 -24.48
C HIS A 117 -12.09 25.63 -23.63
N PHE A 118 -12.80 24.53 -23.95
CA PHE A 118 -12.64 23.23 -23.31
C PHE A 118 -11.25 22.66 -23.57
N THR A 119 -10.79 22.66 -24.82
CA THR A 119 -9.45 22.18 -25.21
C THR A 119 -8.35 22.96 -24.50
N HIS A 120 -8.45 24.30 -24.47
CA HIS A 120 -7.51 25.16 -23.73
C HIS A 120 -7.51 24.89 -22.23
N ARG A 121 -8.67 24.62 -21.62
CA ARG A 121 -8.77 24.27 -20.19
C ARG A 121 -8.17 22.89 -19.89
N VAL A 122 -8.30 21.91 -20.79
CA VAL A 122 -7.63 20.59 -20.66
C VAL A 122 -6.11 20.74 -20.83
N LEU A 123 -5.66 21.49 -21.85
CA LEU A 123 -4.22 21.74 -22.09
C LEU A 123 -3.54 22.57 -20.98
N ARG A 124 -4.30 23.25 -20.12
CA ARG A 124 -3.80 23.88 -18.88
C ARG A 124 -3.57 22.92 -17.72
N HIS A 125 -4.09 21.69 -17.79
CA HIS A 125 -3.98 20.68 -16.75
C HIS A 125 -3.06 19.50 -17.14
N THR A 126 -2.25 19.65 -18.19
CA THR A 126 -1.33 18.59 -18.65
C THR A 126 -0.08 18.42 -17.81
N PHE A 127 0.23 19.34 -16.90
CA PHE A 127 1.42 19.23 -16.03
C PHE A 127 1.14 18.34 -14.81
N VAL A 128 1.88 17.24 -14.72
CA VAL A 128 1.90 16.34 -13.55
C VAL A 128 2.81 16.90 -12.46
N LYS A 129 2.48 16.64 -11.17
CA LYS A 129 3.36 17.05 -10.06
C LYS A 129 4.66 16.24 -10.06
N GLN A 130 5.76 16.86 -9.62
CA GLN A 130 7.10 16.26 -9.56
C GLN A 130 7.13 14.90 -8.81
N SER A 131 6.32 14.72 -7.77
CA SER A 131 6.19 13.46 -7.04
C SER A 131 5.83 12.27 -7.95
N LEU A 132 4.91 12.44 -8.92
CA LEU A 132 4.56 11.38 -9.88
C LEU A 132 5.74 11.10 -10.82
N VAL A 133 6.43 12.15 -11.26
CA VAL A 133 7.61 12.07 -12.12
C VAL A 133 8.71 11.22 -11.47
N ASP A 134 8.90 11.35 -10.16
CA ASP A 134 9.92 10.61 -9.41
C ASP A 134 9.49 9.18 -9.06
N ILE A 135 8.19 8.90 -8.84
CA ILE A 135 7.70 7.52 -8.69
C ILE A 135 7.82 6.77 -10.04
N ILE A 136 7.56 7.42 -11.20
CA ILE A 136 7.81 6.81 -12.52
C ILE A 136 9.29 6.43 -12.63
N LYS A 137 10.22 7.35 -12.36
CA LYS A 137 11.68 7.07 -12.39
C LYS A 137 12.10 5.92 -11.46
N ALA A 138 11.42 5.78 -10.32
CA ALA A 138 11.69 4.72 -9.34
C ALA A 138 11.18 3.33 -9.77
N THR A 139 10.31 3.23 -10.79
CA THR A 139 9.90 1.93 -11.33
C THR A 139 11.04 1.24 -12.10
N PRO A 140 11.15 -0.09 -12.09
CA PRO A 140 12.06 -0.82 -12.98
C PRO A 140 11.81 -0.47 -14.46
N LYS A 141 12.87 -0.39 -15.29
CA LYS A 141 12.73 -0.06 -16.72
C LYS A 141 11.97 -1.13 -17.53
N ASP A 142 11.95 -2.35 -17.01
CA ASP A 142 11.21 -3.51 -17.51
C ASP A 142 9.82 -3.67 -16.86
N ALA A 143 9.39 -2.72 -16.01
CA ALA A 143 8.04 -2.70 -15.47
C ALA A 143 7.00 -2.58 -16.61
N HIS A 144 5.93 -3.37 -16.51
CA HIS A 144 4.86 -3.36 -17.50
C HIS A 144 4.15 -1.99 -17.48
N PRO A 145 4.01 -1.27 -18.61
CA PRO A 145 3.50 0.10 -18.64
C PRO A 145 2.18 0.31 -17.91
N MET A 146 1.18 -0.57 -18.16
CA MET A 146 -0.10 -0.53 -17.45
C MET A 146 0.01 -0.66 -15.92
N GLY A 147 0.97 -1.42 -15.40
CA GLY A 147 1.21 -1.52 -13.96
C GLY A 147 1.61 -0.17 -13.39
N THR A 148 2.57 0.51 -14.04
CA THR A 148 2.97 1.87 -13.66
C THR A 148 1.82 2.86 -13.80
N LEU A 149 0.99 2.78 -14.86
CA LEU A 149 -0.17 3.67 -15.02
C LEU A 149 -1.22 3.49 -13.92
N VAL A 150 -1.53 2.24 -13.54
CA VAL A 150 -2.45 1.94 -12.42
C VAL A 150 -1.91 2.54 -11.12
N SER A 151 -0.61 2.41 -10.84
CA SER A 151 0.03 3.04 -9.67
C SER A 151 0.03 4.57 -9.75
N MET A 152 0.23 5.16 -10.94
CA MET A 152 0.23 6.62 -11.09
C MET A 152 -1.15 7.23 -10.86
N LEU A 153 -2.23 6.60 -11.34
CA LEU A 153 -3.59 7.08 -11.10
C LEU A 153 -3.96 7.03 -9.61
N ALA A 154 -3.54 5.99 -8.88
CA ALA A 154 -3.73 5.93 -7.43
C ALA A 154 -2.91 7.01 -6.69
N ALA A 155 -1.65 7.21 -7.08
CA ALA A 155 -0.78 8.25 -6.51
C ALA A 155 -1.24 9.68 -6.87
N GLU A 156 -1.89 9.89 -8.01
CA GLU A 156 -2.42 11.18 -8.41
C GLU A 156 -3.58 11.63 -7.51
N GLY A 157 -4.43 10.69 -7.08
CA GLY A 157 -5.52 10.96 -6.12
C GLY A 157 -5.01 11.51 -4.78
N THR A 158 -3.90 11.00 -4.24
CA THR A 158 -3.34 11.48 -2.96
C THR A 158 -2.78 12.90 -3.06
N LEU A 159 -2.51 13.40 -4.27
CA LEU A 159 -1.98 14.74 -4.51
C LEU A 159 -3.08 15.80 -4.63
N TYR A 160 -4.34 15.39 -4.57
CA TYR A 160 -5.52 16.25 -4.65
C TYR A 160 -6.46 16.01 -3.46
N PRO A 161 -6.03 16.31 -2.22
CA PRO A 161 -6.90 16.24 -1.04
C PRO A 161 -8.11 17.18 -1.21
N ASP A 162 -7.99 18.25 -2.00
CA ASP A 162 -9.07 19.17 -2.43
C ASP A 162 -10.18 18.50 -3.27
N ALA A 163 -10.05 17.21 -3.57
CA ALA A 163 -10.99 16.42 -4.36
C ALA A 163 -11.33 15.06 -3.73
N ASN A 164 -10.86 14.78 -2.50
CA ASN A 164 -11.01 13.47 -1.85
C ASN A 164 -12.26 13.42 -0.94
N PRO A 165 -13.27 12.58 -1.22
CA PRO A 165 -14.50 12.51 -0.41
C PRO A 165 -14.30 11.92 0.99
N ALA A 166 -13.21 11.16 1.24
CA ALA A 166 -12.88 10.67 2.58
C ALA A 166 -12.34 11.76 3.50
N ILE A 167 -11.85 12.88 2.93
CA ILE A 167 -11.32 14.03 3.69
C ILE A 167 -12.37 15.14 3.81
N ASN A 168 -13.12 15.41 2.74
CA ASN A 168 -14.06 16.54 2.66
C ASN A 168 -15.55 16.14 2.78
N GLY A 169 -15.83 14.86 3.05
CA GLY A 169 -17.18 14.29 3.07
C GLY A 169 -17.66 13.80 1.69
N GLY A 170 -18.52 12.77 1.72
CA GLY A 170 -19.00 12.05 0.53
C GLY A 170 -19.74 12.94 -0.50
N ASP A 171 -20.31 14.05 -0.07
CA ASP A 171 -21.08 14.99 -0.90
C ASP A 171 -20.21 16.05 -1.61
N ILE A 172 -18.87 16.02 -1.49
CA ILE A 172 -17.95 16.95 -2.19
C ILE A 172 -18.24 17.04 -3.71
N TYR A 173 -18.55 15.90 -4.34
CA TYR A 173 -18.87 15.84 -5.77
C TYR A 173 -20.29 16.30 -6.12
N ASN A 174 -21.08 16.83 -5.19
CA ASN A 174 -22.28 17.59 -5.54
C ASN A 174 -21.92 19.00 -6.08
N SER A 175 -20.67 19.46 -5.92
CA SER A 175 -20.16 20.69 -6.54
C SER A 175 -19.76 20.46 -8.01
N PRO A 176 -20.43 21.11 -9.01
CA PRO A 176 -20.07 20.97 -10.42
C PRO A 176 -18.65 21.45 -10.72
N MET A 177 -18.18 22.50 -10.02
CA MET A 177 -16.82 23.03 -10.16
C MET A 177 -15.77 22.00 -9.76
N ILE A 178 -15.99 21.23 -8.69
CA ILE A 178 -15.05 20.19 -8.25
C ILE A 178 -15.05 19.04 -9.24
N ARG A 179 -16.21 18.63 -9.78
CA ARG A 179 -16.28 17.63 -10.85
C ARG A 179 -15.50 18.08 -12.09
N GLU A 180 -15.76 19.30 -12.56
CA GLU A 180 -15.11 19.86 -13.75
C GLU A 180 -13.59 19.96 -13.58
N LYS A 181 -13.12 20.36 -12.39
CA LYS A 181 -11.69 20.37 -12.07
C LYS A 181 -11.06 18.98 -12.19
N GLN A 182 -11.76 17.90 -11.85
CA GLN A 182 -11.22 16.54 -12.00
C GLN A 182 -11.30 16.02 -13.44
N ILE A 183 -12.35 16.36 -14.20
CA ILE A 183 -12.44 16.11 -15.65
C ILE A 183 -11.22 16.69 -16.36
N LEU A 184 -10.90 17.96 -16.08
CA LEU A 184 -9.80 18.67 -16.70
C LEU A 184 -8.44 18.10 -16.27
N ARG A 185 -8.26 17.77 -14.98
CA ARG A 185 -7.08 17.05 -14.47
C ARG A 185 -6.89 15.73 -15.24
N LEU A 186 -7.83 14.79 -15.16
CA LEU A 186 -7.68 13.45 -15.76
C LEU A 186 -7.52 13.46 -17.29
N LEU A 187 -8.23 14.33 -18.03
CA LEU A 187 -7.98 14.46 -19.46
C LEU A 187 -6.61 15.06 -19.78
N GLY A 188 -6.10 15.98 -18.95
CA GLY A 188 -4.81 16.64 -19.12
C GLY A 188 -3.62 15.74 -18.74
N THR A 189 -3.66 15.09 -17.57
CA THR A 189 -2.52 14.35 -17.02
C THR A 189 -2.32 12.98 -17.65
N MET A 190 -3.39 12.28 -18.06
CA MET A 190 -3.32 10.96 -18.69
C MET A 190 -2.32 10.85 -19.86
N PRO A 191 -2.31 11.73 -20.89
CA PRO A 191 -1.33 11.66 -21.98
C PRO A 191 0.10 11.98 -21.50
N THR A 192 0.27 12.84 -20.50
CA THR A 192 1.58 13.17 -19.93
C THR A 192 2.15 11.98 -19.14
N LEU A 193 1.33 11.35 -18.28
CA LEU A 193 1.69 10.11 -17.58
C LEU A 193 2.05 9.01 -18.58
N ALA A 194 1.24 8.81 -19.62
CA ALA A 194 1.51 7.85 -20.68
C ALA A 194 2.87 8.13 -21.38
N ALA A 195 3.13 9.38 -21.76
CA ALA A 195 4.39 9.74 -22.44
C ALA A 195 5.62 9.61 -21.52
N PHE A 196 5.48 9.88 -20.22
CA PHE A 196 6.56 9.73 -19.25
C PHE A 196 6.85 8.25 -18.98
N ILE A 197 5.81 7.41 -18.87
CA ILE A 197 5.95 5.94 -18.78
C ILE A 197 6.62 5.37 -20.04
N TYR A 198 6.22 5.82 -21.24
CA TYR A 198 6.88 5.45 -22.49
C TYR A 198 8.37 5.82 -22.48
N ARG A 199 8.70 7.08 -22.19
CA ARG A 199 10.10 7.56 -22.24
C ARG A 199 10.96 6.94 -21.14
N HIS A 200 10.42 6.63 -19.97
CA HIS A 200 11.12 5.83 -18.93
C HIS A 200 11.48 4.45 -19.46
N LYS A 201 10.51 3.73 -20.05
CA LYS A 201 10.71 2.39 -20.65
C LYS A 201 11.77 2.41 -21.76
N VAL A 202 11.70 3.38 -22.68
CA VAL A 202 12.68 3.50 -23.78
C VAL A 202 13.97 4.26 -23.38
N GLY A 203 14.14 4.61 -22.10
CA GLY A 203 15.36 5.22 -21.57
C GLY A 203 15.63 6.67 -22.00
N ARG A 204 14.62 7.41 -22.47
CA ARG A 204 14.73 8.82 -22.88
C ARG A 204 14.37 9.78 -21.72
N PRO A 205 15.01 10.97 -21.60
CA PRO A 205 14.60 12.02 -20.67
C PRO A 205 13.17 12.51 -20.96
N PHE A 206 12.39 12.90 -19.96
CA PHE A 206 10.99 13.29 -20.16
C PHE A 206 10.82 14.65 -20.86
N ASN A 207 9.88 14.73 -21.81
CA ASN A 207 9.47 15.97 -22.46
C ASN A 207 8.19 16.47 -21.78
N TYR A 208 8.20 17.71 -21.29
CA TYR A 208 6.99 18.36 -20.80
C TYR A 208 6.05 18.78 -21.95
N PRO A 209 4.72 18.86 -21.70
CA PRO A 209 3.75 19.29 -22.71
C PRO A 209 4.03 20.73 -23.17
N ALA A 210 3.93 20.96 -24.48
CA ALA A 210 4.29 22.24 -25.10
C ALA A 210 3.14 23.27 -24.99
N TYR A 211 3.03 23.92 -23.84
CA TYR A 211 2.05 24.97 -23.58
C TYR A 211 2.24 26.21 -24.48
N GLY A 212 1.15 26.88 -24.82
CA GLY A 212 1.15 28.11 -25.62
C GLY A 212 1.35 27.94 -27.13
N GLY A 213 1.57 26.71 -27.62
CA GLY A 213 1.69 26.42 -29.04
C GLY A 213 0.38 25.97 -29.70
N SER A 214 0.32 26.05 -31.03
CA SER A 214 -0.79 25.58 -31.89
C SER A 214 -0.98 24.06 -31.95
N ARG A 215 -0.48 23.29 -30.97
CA ARG A 215 -0.50 21.82 -31.01
C ARG A 215 -1.87 21.29 -30.58
N SER A 216 -2.43 20.37 -31.34
CA SER A 216 -3.63 19.63 -30.92
C SER A 216 -3.31 18.69 -29.74
N TYR A 217 -4.34 18.17 -29.06
CA TYR A 217 -4.19 17.23 -27.94
C TYR A 217 -3.31 16.03 -28.30
N THR A 218 -3.66 15.34 -29.40
CA THR A 218 -2.96 14.15 -29.90
C THR A 218 -1.57 14.48 -30.45
N GLU A 219 -1.39 15.64 -31.09
CA GLU A 219 -0.07 16.14 -31.53
C GLU A 219 0.85 16.46 -30.35
N ASN A 220 0.33 17.05 -29.27
CA ASN A 220 1.09 17.34 -28.06
C ASN A 220 1.51 16.05 -27.34
N PHE A 221 0.66 15.01 -27.33
CA PHE A 221 1.04 13.68 -26.88
C PHE A 221 2.20 13.10 -27.72
N MET A 222 2.09 13.09 -29.06
CA MET A 222 3.17 12.61 -29.93
C MET A 222 4.46 13.44 -29.84
N TYR A 223 4.36 14.75 -29.63
CA TYR A 223 5.50 15.61 -29.31
C TYR A 223 6.19 15.18 -28.00
N MET A 224 5.43 14.87 -26.96
CA MET A 224 5.98 14.38 -25.69
C MET A 224 6.67 13.01 -25.84
N LEU A 225 6.25 12.15 -26.76
CA LEU A 225 6.90 10.86 -27.02
C LEU A 225 8.26 10.99 -27.72
N ASP A 226 8.33 11.79 -28.79
CA ASP A 226 9.42 11.71 -29.78
C ASP A 226 10.24 12.98 -29.97
N SER A 227 9.88 14.13 -29.38
CA SER A 227 10.79 15.29 -29.44
C SER A 227 12.13 14.94 -28.79
N MET A 228 13.20 15.35 -29.45
CA MET A 228 14.56 15.35 -28.92
C MET A 228 14.93 16.82 -28.67
N ASP A 229 16.09 17.26 -29.15
CA ASP A 229 16.65 18.59 -28.83
C ASP A 229 16.13 19.75 -29.71
N ASP A 230 15.11 19.50 -30.55
CA ASP A 230 14.49 20.49 -31.44
C ASP A 230 13.11 20.98 -30.91
N PRO A 231 12.99 22.22 -30.40
CA PRO A 231 11.70 22.77 -29.95
C PRO A 231 10.66 22.96 -31.06
N SER A 232 11.12 23.05 -32.32
CA SER A 232 10.26 23.22 -33.49
C SER A 232 9.60 21.90 -33.94
N TYR A 233 10.04 20.74 -33.41
CA TYR A 233 9.58 19.41 -33.81
C TYR A 233 8.05 19.29 -33.89
N ARG A 234 7.57 18.73 -35.01
CA ARG A 234 6.17 18.44 -35.28
C ARG A 234 6.03 16.99 -35.74
N PRO A 235 5.23 16.17 -35.03
CA PRO A 235 4.83 14.84 -35.52
C PRO A 235 4.13 14.93 -36.88
N ASN A 236 4.25 13.88 -37.71
CA ASN A 236 3.58 13.82 -39.00
C ASN A 236 2.04 13.93 -38.83
N SER A 237 1.41 14.87 -39.52
CA SER A 237 -0.01 15.19 -39.38
C SER A 237 -0.96 14.02 -39.72
N THR A 238 -0.55 13.12 -40.62
CA THR A 238 -1.34 11.91 -40.94
C THR A 238 -1.28 10.90 -39.80
N LEU A 239 -0.10 10.73 -39.17
CA LEU A 239 0.06 9.88 -37.99
C LEU A 239 -0.70 10.46 -36.78
N VAL A 240 -0.70 11.78 -36.61
CA VAL A 240 -1.53 12.49 -35.61
C VAL A 240 -3.01 12.20 -35.84
N LYS A 241 -3.53 12.38 -37.06
CA LYS A 241 -4.96 12.12 -37.34
C LYS A 241 -5.31 10.64 -37.21
N ALA A 242 -4.43 9.72 -37.59
CA ALA A 242 -4.63 8.29 -37.39
C ALA A 242 -4.76 7.94 -35.89
N LEU A 243 -3.87 8.49 -35.04
CA LEU A 243 -3.93 8.28 -33.59
C LEU A 243 -5.16 8.95 -32.95
N ASP A 244 -5.54 10.14 -33.43
CA ASP A 244 -6.71 10.89 -32.93
C ASP A 244 -8.01 10.14 -33.23
N THR A 245 -8.16 9.64 -34.46
CA THR A 245 -9.28 8.77 -34.82
C THR A 245 -9.23 7.44 -34.06
N LEU A 246 -8.05 6.86 -33.78
CA LEU A 246 -7.96 5.69 -32.90
C LEU A 246 -8.43 5.99 -31.47
N PHE A 247 -8.11 7.15 -30.89
CA PHE A 247 -8.66 7.54 -29.59
C PHE A 247 -10.19 7.70 -29.64
N VAL A 248 -10.76 8.28 -30.71
CA VAL A 248 -12.23 8.33 -30.94
C VAL A 248 -12.86 6.93 -30.98
N LEU A 249 -12.25 5.97 -31.69
CA LEU A 249 -12.76 4.60 -31.84
C LEU A 249 -12.72 3.76 -30.54
N HIS A 250 -12.00 4.25 -29.52
CA HIS A 250 -11.95 3.66 -28.18
C HIS A 250 -12.63 4.52 -27.10
N ALA A 251 -13.12 5.72 -27.44
CA ALA A 251 -13.53 6.78 -26.52
C ALA A 251 -14.48 6.32 -25.41
N ASP A 252 -15.51 5.56 -25.78
CA ASP A 252 -16.29 4.75 -24.85
C ASP A 252 -16.65 3.40 -25.48
N HIS A 253 -17.16 2.45 -24.69
CA HIS A 253 -17.80 1.25 -25.23
C HIS A 253 -18.83 0.66 -24.26
N GLU A 254 -19.76 1.49 -23.79
CA GLU A 254 -20.88 1.12 -22.92
C GLU A 254 -20.39 0.44 -21.61
N LEU A 255 -21.20 -0.35 -20.90
CA LEU A 255 -20.87 -0.93 -19.59
C LEU A 255 -19.95 -2.17 -19.70
N ASN A 256 -18.83 -2.02 -20.42
CA ASN A 256 -17.74 -3.00 -20.46
C ASN A 256 -16.99 -3.07 -19.11
N CYS A 257 -16.14 -4.08 -18.92
CA CYS A 257 -15.50 -4.42 -17.64
C CYS A 257 -14.84 -3.24 -16.91
N SER A 258 -14.08 -2.38 -17.60
CA SER A 258 -13.44 -1.22 -16.96
C SER A 258 -14.42 -0.08 -16.68
N THR A 259 -15.39 0.18 -17.56
CA THR A 259 -16.47 1.16 -17.30
C THR A 259 -17.35 0.72 -16.12
N ALA A 260 -17.61 -0.58 -15.98
CA ALA A 260 -18.29 -1.16 -14.82
C ALA A 260 -17.46 -1.01 -13.53
N ALA A 261 -16.13 -1.18 -13.61
CA ALA A 261 -15.23 -0.96 -12.47
C ALA A 261 -15.24 0.50 -11.99
N VAL A 262 -15.27 1.49 -12.89
CA VAL A 262 -15.47 2.92 -12.51
C VAL A 262 -16.72 3.06 -11.66
N ARG A 263 -17.89 2.66 -12.19
CA ARG A 263 -19.18 2.81 -11.47
C ARG A 263 -19.19 2.04 -10.15
N HIS A 264 -18.64 0.83 -10.12
CA HIS A 264 -18.57 0.02 -8.91
C HIS A 264 -17.75 0.72 -7.81
N LEU A 265 -16.57 1.25 -8.13
CA LEU A 265 -15.72 1.96 -7.17
C LEU A 265 -16.30 3.32 -6.77
N THR A 266 -16.82 4.10 -7.73
CA THR A 266 -17.52 5.36 -7.42
C THR A 266 -18.73 5.14 -6.50
N SER A 267 -19.37 3.97 -6.56
CA SER A 267 -20.50 3.66 -5.70
C SER A 267 -20.16 3.52 -4.20
N SER A 268 -18.88 3.35 -3.83
CA SER A 268 -18.43 3.41 -2.45
C SER A 268 -18.02 4.82 -1.99
N GLY A 269 -18.21 5.85 -2.83
CA GLY A 269 -17.81 7.22 -2.52
C GLY A 269 -16.30 7.49 -2.57
N VAL A 270 -15.53 6.65 -3.25
CA VAL A 270 -14.08 6.86 -3.43
C VAL A 270 -13.80 8.00 -4.42
N ASP A 271 -12.60 8.58 -4.36
CA ASP A 271 -12.20 9.62 -5.30
C ASP A 271 -12.08 9.10 -6.75
N VAL A 272 -12.22 10.01 -7.71
CA VAL A 272 -12.24 9.63 -9.13
C VAL A 272 -10.91 9.07 -9.66
N PHE A 273 -9.76 9.45 -9.08
CA PHE A 273 -8.45 8.95 -9.51
C PHE A 273 -8.25 7.49 -9.04
N THR A 274 -8.67 7.16 -7.82
CA THR A 274 -8.73 5.76 -7.33
C THR A 274 -9.71 4.92 -8.14
N ALA A 275 -10.89 5.45 -8.48
CA ALA A 275 -11.83 4.76 -9.37
C ALA A 275 -11.22 4.50 -10.77
N PHE A 276 -10.42 5.44 -11.29
CA PHE A 276 -9.71 5.30 -12.56
C PHE A 276 -8.52 4.34 -12.48
N SER A 277 -7.80 4.29 -11.36
CA SER A 277 -6.76 3.28 -11.10
C SER A 277 -7.34 1.86 -11.17
N GLY A 278 -8.49 1.63 -10.52
CA GLY A 278 -9.20 0.35 -10.60
C GLY A 278 -9.74 0.04 -12.01
N ALA A 279 -10.22 1.05 -12.74
CA ALA A 279 -10.66 0.90 -14.13
C ALA A 279 -9.50 0.57 -15.09
N ALA A 280 -8.34 1.20 -14.91
CA ALA A 280 -7.11 0.86 -15.62
C ALA A 280 -6.61 -0.55 -15.26
N GLY A 281 -6.77 -0.99 -14.00
CA GLY A 281 -6.50 -2.36 -13.57
C GLY A 281 -7.42 -3.38 -14.25
N ALA A 282 -8.72 -3.06 -14.36
CA ALA A 282 -9.68 -3.87 -15.12
C ALA A 282 -9.39 -3.89 -16.63
N LEU A 283 -8.87 -2.79 -17.19
CA LEU A 283 -8.44 -2.71 -18.59
C LEU A 283 -7.15 -3.48 -18.87
N TYR A 284 -6.20 -3.49 -17.92
CA TYR A 284 -4.94 -4.24 -18.00
C TYR A 284 -5.17 -5.77 -18.10
N GLY A 285 -6.31 -6.28 -17.63
CA GLY A 285 -6.68 -7.69 -17.77
C GLY A 285 -6.59 -8.20 -19.22
N PRO A 286 -5.87 -9.31 -19.51
CA PRO A 286 -5.75 -9.88 -20.88
C PRO A 286 -7.06 -10.38 -21.52
N LEU A 287 -8.18 -10.37 -20.78
CA LEU A 287 -9.52 -10.66 -21.28
C LEU A 287 -10.33 -9.39 -21.60
N HIS A 288 -9.73 -8.20 -21.44
CA HIS A 288 -10.31 -6.90 -21.76
C HIS A 288 -9.36 -6.10 -22.66
N GLY A 289 -8.53 -5.20 -22.12
CA GLY A 289 -7.70 -4.28 -22.93
C GLY A 289 -6.45 -4.90 -23.55
N GLY A 290 -5.94 -6.01 -23.02
CA GLY A 290 -4.76 -6.71 -23.57
C GLY A 290 -4.99 -7.52 -24.86
N ALA A 291 -6.15 -7.35 -25.51
CA ALA A 291 -6.53 -8.09 -26.72
C ALA A 291 -5.62 -7.77 -27.93
N ASN A 292 -5.27 -6.49 -28.12
CA ASN A 292 -4.43 -6.01 -29.21
C ASN A 292 -2.97 -6.53 -29.13
N GLU A 293 -2.39 -6.58 -27.93
CA GLU A 293 -1.12 -7.26 -27.65
C GLU A 293 -1.20 -8.76 -27.98
N ALA A 294 -2.29 -9.42 -27.56
CA ALA A 294 -2.47 -10.85 -27.79
C ALA A 294 -2.65 -11.20 -29.28
N VAL A 295 -3.16 -10.27 -30.10
CA VAL A 295 -3.17 -10.38 -31.58
C VAL A 295 -1.75 -10.43 -32.12
N LEU A 296 -0.87 -9.50 -31.73
CA LEU A 296 0.52 -9.52 -32.21
C LEU A 296 1.26 -10.78 -31.77
N ARG A 297 1.19 -11.14 -30.48
CA ARG A 297 1.80 -12.37 -29.94
C ARG A 297 1.29 -13.64 -30.64
N MET A 298 0.05 -13.63 -31.15
CA MET A 298 -0.50 -14.69 -31.98
C MET A 298 0.10 -14.68 -33.39
N LEU A 299 0.13 -13.54 -34.08
CA LEU A 299 0.68 -13.41 -35.43
C LEU A 299 2.18 -13.75 -35.47
N GLU A 300 2.95 -13.31 -34.48
CA GLU A 300 4.37 -13.64 -34.30
C GLU A 300 4.59 -15.13 -34.06
N LYS A 301 3.67 -15.79 -33.33
CA LYS A 301 3.69 -17.25 -33.13
C LYS A 301 3.28 -18.04 -34.39
N ILE A 302 2.48 -17.46 -35.29
CA ILE A 302 2.21 -18.04 -36.62
C ILE A 302 3.47 -17.90 -37.49
N GLY A 303 4.15 -16.74 -37.45
CA GLY A 303 5.50 -16.52 -37.98
C GLY A 303 5.63 -16.47 -39.50
N SER A 304 4.74 -17.11 -40.26
CA SER A 304 4.68 -16.99 -41.73
C SER A 304 3.27 -17.26 -42.28
N VAL A 305 3.00 -16.72 -43.47
CA VAL A 305 1.76 -16.93 -44.24
C VAL A 305 1.46 -18.43 -44.43
N ASN A 306 2.48 -19.24 -44.70
CA ASN A 306 2.36 -20.70 -44.92
C ASN A 306 1.83 -21.46 -43.70
N ASN A 307 1.97 -20.91 -42.48
CA ASN A 307 1.52 -21.53 -41.24
C ASN A 307 0.05 -21.22 -40.90
N VAL A 308 -0.60 -20.28 -41.62
CA VAL A 308 -1.98 -19.85 -41.35
C VAL A 308 -2.99 -21.03 -41.42
N PRO A 309 -2.98 -21.91 -42.44
CA PRO A 309 -3.93 -23.04 -42.49
C PRO A 309 -3.79 -24.00 -41.29
N ALA A 310 -2.56 -24.29 -40.88
CA ALA A 310 -2.29 -25.14 -39.71
C ALA A 310 -2.74 -24.48 -38.40
N PHE A 311 -2.61 -23.16 -38.28
CA PHE A 311 -3.12 -22.39 -37.14
C PHE A 311 -4.66 -22.38 -37.10
N ILE A 312 -5.33 -22.18 -38.24
CA ILE A 312 -6.79 -22.26 -38.37
C ILE A 312 -7.31 -23.62 -37.86
N GLU A 313 -6.69 -24.72 -38.30
CA GLU A 313 -7.04 -26.06 -37.78
C GLU A 313 -6.73 -26.23 -36.29
N ALA A 314 -5.64 -25.64 -35.77
CA ALA A 314 -5.36 -25.65 -34.33
C ALA A 314 -6.45 -24.91 -33.52
N VAL A 315 -7.02 -23.82 -34.04
CA VAL A 315 -8.14 -23.10 -33.42
C VAL A 315 -9.43 -23.92 -33.47
N LYS A 316 -9.76 -24.51 -34.63
CA LYS A 316 -10.95 -25.39 -34.80
C LYS A 316 -10.91 -26.59 -33.85
N ASN A 317 -9.73 -27.16 -33.66
CA ASN A 317 -9.46 -28.25 -32.71
C ASN A 317 -9.22 -27.79 -31.25
N ARG A 318 -9.49 -26.51 -30.92
CA ARG A 318 -9.35 -25.91 -29.57
C ARG A 318 -7.94 -25.97 -28.96
N LYS A 319 -6.91 -26.23 -29.77
CA LYS A 319 -5.47 -26.23 -29.38
C LYS A 319 -4.89 -24.80 -29.38
N ALA A 320 -5.56 -23.86 -30.02
CA ALA A 320 -5.24 -22.43 -30.04
C ALA A 320 -6.52 -21.57 -29.87
N ARG A 321 -6.34 -20.26 -29.67
CA ARG A 321 -7.41 -19.25 -29.74
C ARG A 321 -7.06 -18.24 -30.84
N LEU A 322 -8.05 -17.83 -31.62
CA LEU A 322 -7.93 -16.74 -32.59
C LEU A 322 -8.20 -15.42 -31.86
N MET A 323 -7.15 -14.65 -31.60
CA MET A 323 -7.23 -13.35 -30.93
C MET A 323 -7.65 -12.26 -31.93
N GLY A 324 -8.39 -11.24 -31.47
CA GLY A 324 -8.92 -10.18 -32.34
C GLY A 324 -10.15 -10.58 -33.17
N PHE A 325 -10.73 -11.76 -32.94
CA PHE A 325 -11.93 -12.24 -33.64
C PHE A 325 -13.08 -12.56 -32.68
N GLY A 326 -14.29 -12.23 -33.13
CA GLY A 326 -15.49 -12.24 -32.30
C GLY A 326 -15.51 -11.07 -31.32
N HIS A 327 -16.70 -10.82 -30.77
CA HIS A 327 -16.91 -9.75 -29.80
C HIS A 327 -18.07 -10.12 -28.87
N ARG A 328 -18.09 -9.63 -27.62
CA ARG A 328 -19.15 -9.97 -26.65
C ARG A 328 -20.52 -9.41 -27.06
N VAL A 329 -20.51 -8.21 -27.64
CA VAL A 329 -21.70 -7.49 -28.14
C VAL A 329 -21.91 -7.73 -29.65
N TYR A 330 -21.04 -7.21 -30.53
CA TYR A 330 -21.15 -7.44 -31.98
C TYR A 330 -21.13 -8.93 -32.35
N LYS A 331 -22.20 -9.39 -33.01
CA LYS A 331 -22.31 -10.74 -33.55
C LYS A 331 -22.07 -10.79 -35.05
N ASN A 332 -22.40 -9.74 -35.80
CA ASN A 332 -22.34 -9.80 -37.27
C ASN A 332 -21.14 -9.04 -37.87
N TYR A 333 -20.74 -7.90 -37.28
CA TYR A 333 -19.62 -7.07 -37.74
C TYR A 333 -19.33 -5.97 -36.70
N ASP A 334 -18.06 -5.57 -36.53
CA ASP A 334 -17.66 -4.40 -35.71
C ASP A 334 -17.52 -3.16 -36.62
N PRO A 335 -18.36 -2.11 -36.47
CA PRO A 335 -18.37 -0.96 -37.38
C PRO A 335 -17.00 -0.29 -37.54
N ARG A 336 -16.18 -0.34 -36.48
CA ARG A 336 -14.87 0.30 -36.39
C ARG A 336 -13.81 -0.40 -37.26
N ALA A 337 -13.94 -1.70 -37.52
CA ALA A 337 -12.90 -2.50 -38.17
C ALA A 337 -12.48 -1.97 -39.56
N ARG A 338 -13.45 -1.59 -40.41
CA ARG A 338 -13.20 -0.93 -41.72
C ARG A 338 -12.42 0.37 -41.59
N ILE A 339 -12.66 1.14 -40.52
CA ILE A 339 -12.01 2.43 -40.29
C ILE A 339 -10.56 2.21 -39.88
N VAL A 340 -10.33 1.33 -38.90
CA VAL A 340 -8.97 0.93 -38.49
C VAL A 340 -8.19 0.34 -39.67
N ARG A 341 -8.82 -0.50 -40.52
CA ARG A 341 -8.21 -1.03 -41.74
C ARG A 341 -7.80 0.09 -42.72
N LYS A 342 -8.63 1.11 -42.95
CA LYS A 342 -8.28 2.29 -43.78
C LYS A 342 -7.08 3.04 -43.20
N LEU A 343 -7.09 3.33 -41.89
CA LEU A 343 -5.99 4.00 -41.19
C LEU A 343 -4.67 3.21 -41.27
N ALA A 344 -4.73 1.88 -41.19
CA ALA A 344 -3.54 1.03 -41.24
C ALA A 344 -2.75 1.21 -42.54
N TYR A 345 -3.41 1.22 -43.70
CA TYR A 345 -2.72 1.46 -44.97
C TYR A 345 -2.10 2.88 -45.04
N GLN A 346 -2.81 3.90 -44.55
CA GLN A 346 -2.28 5.29 -44.48
C GLN A 346 -1.05 5.42 -43.57
N VAL A 347 -0.99 4.63 -42.48
CA VAL A 347 0.20 4.58 -41.61
C VAL A 347 1.33 3.79 -42.27
N PHE A 348 1.04 2.67 -42.94
CA PHE A 348 2.05 1.87 -43.64
C PHE A 348 2.69 2.60 -44.85
N GLU A 349 1.97 3.54 -45.47
CA GLU A 349 2.52 4.43 -46.51
C GLU A 349 3.62 5.37 -46.00
N ILE A 350 3.66 5.65 -44.69
CA ILE A 350 4.60 6.57 -44.04
C ILE A 350 5.68 5.81 -43.26
N CYS A 351 5.28 4.82 -42.47
CA CYS A 351 6.16 4.06 -41.58
C CYS A 351 6.72 2.77 -42.20
N GLY A 352 6.21 2.36 -43.36
CA GLY A 352 6.43 1.03 -43.92
C GLY A 352 5.45 -0.03 -43.36
N LYS A 353 5.42 -1.20 -44.00
CA LYS A 353 4.62 -2.36 -43.58
C LYS A 353 5.40 -3.24 -42.62
N ASP A 354 4.80 -3.59 -41.49
CA ASP A 354 5.27 -4.70 -40.66
C ASP A 354 4.91 -6.04 -41.35
N PRO A 355 5.84 -7.02 -41.49
CA PRO A 355 5.57 -8.30 -42.15
C PRO A 355 4.36 -9.10 -41.60
N LEU A 356 3.97 -8.86 -40.35
CA LEU A 356 2.78 -9.47 -39.76
C LEU A 356 1.47 -9.05 -40.46
N ILE A 357 1.45 -7.97 -41.26
CA ILE A 357 0.25 -7.57 -42.02
C ILE A 357 -0.15 -8.62 -43.07
N GLU A 358 0.82 -9.33 -43.65
CA GLU A 358 0.56 -10.37 -44.65
C GLU A 358 -0.03 -11.63 -43.97
N ILE A 359 0.50 -11.97 -42.80
CA ILE A 359 -0.05 -13.03 -41.94
C ILE A 359 -1.47 -12.67 -41.50
N ALA A 360 -1.68 -11.43 -41.04
CA ALA A 360 -2.98 -10.94 -40.56
C ALA A 360 -4.04 -10.90 -41.67
N THR A 361 -3.68 -10.41 -42.85
CA THR A 361 -4.60 -10.37 -44.01
C THR A 361 -4.91 -11.78 -44.50
N THR A 362 -3.92 -12.67 -44.57
CA THR A 362 -4.15 -14.08 -44.91
C THR A 362 -5.04 -14.78 -43.88
N LEU A 363 -4.84 -14.49 -42.59
CA LEU A 363 -5.62 -15.05 -41.49
C LEU A 363 -7.07 -14.55 -41.49
N GLU A 364 -7.29 -13.26 -41.76
CA GLU A 364 -8.62 -12.70 -42.03
C GLU A 364 -9.30 -13.43 -43.19
N GLU A 365 -8.63 -13.51 -44.34
CA GLU A 365 -9.20 -14.16 -45.53
C GLU A 365 -9.56 -15.63 -45.29
N HIS A 366 -8.75 -16.39 -44.54
CA HIS A 366 -9.08 -17.77 -44.21
C HIS A 366 -10.24 -17.86 -43.22
N ALA A 367 -10.27 -17.03 -42.16
CA ALA A 367 -11.35 -17.08 -41.17
C ALA A 367 -12.69 -16.63 -41.78
N LEU A 368 -12.69 -15.61 -42.65
CA LEU A 368 -13.91 -15.13 -43.33
C LEU A 368 -14.44 -16.11 -44.40
N LYS A 369 -13.63 -17.07 -44.87
CA LYS A 369 -14.02 -18.10 -45.85
C LYS A 369 -14.34 -19.45 -45.20
N ASP A 370 -13.85 -19.74 -44.00
CA ASP A 370 -14.07 -21.02 -43.30
C ASP A 370 -15.40 -21.03 -42.53
N LYS A 371 -16.28 -21.98 -42.92
CA LYS A 371 -17.60 -22.24 -42.35
C LYS A 371 -17.63 -22.30 -40.82
N TYR A 372 -16.58 -22.80 -40.16
CA TYR A 372 -16.53 -22.87 -38.69
C TYR A 372 -16.66 -21.48 -38.04
N PHE A 373 -15.98 -20.48 -38.59
CA PHE A 373 -15.93 -19.12 -38.05
C PHE A 373 -17.16 -18.32 -38.42
N ILE A 374 -17.67 -18.50 -39.64
CA ILE A 374 -18.93 -17.90 -40.13
C ILE A 374 -20.10 -18.36 -39.24
N GLU A 375 -20.27 -19.67 -39.01
CA GLU A 375 -21.30 -20.22 -38.12
C GLU A 375 -21.18 -19.69 -36.68
N ARG A 376 -19.94 -19.52 -36.19
CA ARG A 376 -19.64 -19.06 -34.83
C ARG A 376 -19.55 -17.54 -34.72
N LYS A 377 -19.85 -16.81 -35.79
CA LYS A 377 -19.92 -15.35 -35.82
C LYS A 377 -18.60 -14.68 -35.37
N LEU A 378 -17.48 -15.28 -35.77
CA LEU A 378 -16.13 -14.84 -35.43
C LEU A 378 -15.57 -13.94 -36.54
N TYR A 379 -15.86 -12.65 -36.45
CA TYR A 379 -15.38 -11.60 -37.36
C TYR A 379 -14.24 -10.78 -36.71
N PRO A 380 -13.33 -10.16 -37.48
CA PRO A 380 -12.35 -9.22 -36.94
C PRO A 380 -13.00 -8.08 -36.16
N ASN A 381 -12.42 -7.74 -35.01
CA ASN A 381 -12.82 -6.60 -34.20
C ASN A 381 -11.78 -5.46 -34.26
N VAL A 382 -12.04 -4.34 -33.56
CA VAL A 382 -11.14 -3.17 -33.53
C VAL A 382 -9.68 -3.50 -33.16
N ASP A 383 -9.46 -4.50 -32.30
CA ASP A 383 -8.15 -4.86 -31.76
C ASP A 383 -7.25 -5.58 -32.77
N PHE A 384 -7.85 -6.21 -33.79
CA PHE A 384 -7.10 -6.99 -34.78
C PHE A 384 -6.18 -6.14 -35.64
N TYR A 385 -6.62 -4.93 -36.03
CA TYR A 385 -5.82 -4.01 -36.83
C TYR A 385 -5.15 -2.90 -35.99
N SER A 386 -5.68 -2.52 -34.81
CA SER A 386 -5.10 -1.42 -34.02
C SER A 386 -3.68 -1.74 -33.53
N GLY A 387 -3.42 -2.99 -33.12
CA GLY A 387 -2.08 -3.43 -32.73
C GLY A 387 -1.04 -3.38 -33.86
N LEU A 388 -1.46 -3.60 -35.11
CA LEU A 388 -0.58 -3.49 -36.28
C LEU A 388 -0.27 -2.03 -36.63
N ILE A 389 -1.22 -1.11 -36.41
CA ILE A 389 -0.98 0.33 -36.52
C ILE A 389 0.04 0.78 -35.48
N TYR A 390 -0.20 0.46 -34.20
CA TYR A 390 0.68 0.88 -33.12
C TYR A 390 2.11 0.33 -33.29
N LYS A 391 2.27 -0.91 -33.76
CA LYS A 391 3.60 -1.46 -34.07
C LYS A 391 4.29 -0.72 -35.22
N ALA A 392 3.59 -0.41 -36.31
CA ALA A 392 4.16 0.36 -37.42
C ALA A 392 4.52 1.81 -37.00
N MET A 393 3.75 2.42 -36.08
CA MET A 393 4.10 3.70 -35.44
C MET A 393 5.28 3.59 -34.44
N GLY A 394 5.87 2.41 -34.24
CA GLY A 394 7.04 2.20 -33.38
C GLY A 394 6.73 1.97 -31.90
N PHE A 395 5.47 1.85 -31.48
CA PHE A 395 5.13 1.58 -30.08
C PHE A 395 5.49 0.13 -29.67
N PRO A 396 6.09 -0.06 -28.48
CA PRO A 396 6.19 -1.38 -27.85
C PRO A 396 4.81 -2.01 -27.60
N THR A 397 4.70 -3.32 -27.84
CA THR A 397 3.44 -4.07 -27.73
C THR A 397 2.75 -3.95 -26.37
N ASP A 398 3.52 -3.93 -25.28
CA ASP A 398 3.03 -3.80 -23.90
C ASP A 398 2.61 -2.36 -23.51
N PHE A 399 2.79 -1.40 -24.43
CA PHE A 399 2.31 -0.02 -24.30
C PHE A 399 0.92 0.19 -24.92
N PHE A 400 0.41 -0.73 -25.76
CA PHE A 400 -0.83 -0.53 -26.52
C PHE A 400 -2.05 -0.29 -25.63
N THR A 401 -2.12 -0.96 -24.47
CA THR A 401 -3.21 -0.80 -23.51
C THR A 401 -3.20 0.58 -22.83
N ILE A 402 -2.07 1.30 -22.82
CA ILE A 402 -2.03 2.73 -22.41
C ILE A 402 -2.65 3.61 -23.48
N LEU A 403 -2.39 3.37 -24.77
CA LEU A 403 -3.05 4.10 -25.86
C LEU A 403 -4.57 3.90 -25.82
N PHE A 404 -5.02 2.70 -25.46
CA PHE A 404 -6.42 2.41 -25.14
C PHE A 404 -6.89 3.21 -23.91
N ALA A 405 -6.14 3.25 -22.80
CA ALA A 405 -6.49 3.99 -21.60
C ALA A 405 -6.66 5.52 -21.85
N ILE A 406 -5.77 6.14 -22.64
CA ILE A 406 -5.92 7.54 -23.09
C ILE A 406 -7.26 7.71 -23.79
N GLY A 407 -7.52 6.90 -24.83
CA GLY A 407 -8.78 6.95 -25.57
C GLY A 407 -10.00 6.79 -24.67
N ARG A 408 -10.00 5.82 -23.76
CA ARG A 408 -11.14 5.48 -22.89
C ARG A 408 -11.42 6.49 -21.76
N THR A 409 -10.50 7.41 -21.47
CA THR A 409 -10.63 8.40 -20.38
C THR A 409 -11.95 9.20 -20.40
N PRO A 410 -12.38 9.84 -21.52
CA PRO A 410 -13.68 10.52 -21.59
C PRO A 410 -14.89 9.59 -21.35
N GLY A 411 -14.89 8.34 -21.82
CA GLY A 411 -15.97 7.39 -21.55
C GLY A 411 -16.09 7.03 -20.07
N TRP A 412 -14.96 6.78 -19.41
CA TRP A 412 -14.92 6.60 -17.95
C TRP A 412 -15.42 7.84 -17.19
N LEU A 413 -15.03 9.05 -17.62
CA LEU A 413 -15.49 10.30 -16.99
C LEU A 413 -17.00 10.52 -17.19
N ALA A 414 -17.52 10.28 -18.39
CA ALA A 414 -18.95 10.35 -18.66
C ALA A 414 -19.74 9.36 -17.80
N HIS A 415 -19.26 8.12 -17.69
CA HIS A 415 -19.92 7.09 -16.86
C HIS A 415 -19.77 7.35 -15.35
N TRP A 416 -18.75 8.09 -14.90
CA TRP A 416 -18.63 8.61 -13.54
C TRP A 416 -19.65 9.72 -13.26
N LEU A 417 -19.74 10.74 -14.12
CA LEU A 417 -20.70 11.82 -14.01
C LEU A 417 -22.15 11.32 -13.99
N GLU A 418 -22.52 10.46 -14.95
CA GLU A 418 -23.88 9.95 -15.04
C GLU A 418 -24.24 9.03 -13.87
N TYR A 419 -23.26 8.38 -13.21
CA TYR A 419 -23.53 7.70 -11.93
C TYR A 419 -23.76 8.69 -10.77
N LEU A 420 -23.00 9.79 -10.72
CA LEU A 420 -23.19 10.82 -9.69
C LEU A 420 -24.55 11.53 -9.82
N ASP A 421 -25.10 11.65 -11.03
CA ASP A 421 -26.42 12.26 -11.27
C ASP A 421 -27.58 11.23 -11.40
N ASP A 422 -27.31 9.94 -11.19
CA ASP A 422 -28.35 8.89 -11.22
C ASP A 422 -29.22 8.96 -9.93
N PRO A 423 -30.55 9.19 -10.02
CA PRO A 423 -31.42 9.20 -8.84
C PRO A 423 -31.56 7.82 -8.17
N ASP A 424 -31.23 6.73 -8.87
CA ASP A 424 -31.18 5.39 -8.31
C ASP A 424 -29.78 5.04 -7.73
N ARG A 425 -28.81 5.99 -7.70
CA ARG A 425 -27.42 5.76 -7.26
C ARG A 425 -27.34 5.15 -5.85
N LYS A 426 -26.72 3.97 -5.74
CA LYS A 426 -26.51 3.20 -4.50
C LYS A 426 -25.22 2.41 -4.56
N ILE A 427 -24.62 2.14 -3.41
CA ILE A 427 -23.43 1.28 -3.29
C ILE A 427 -23.68 -0.09 -3.94
N ALA A 428 -22.81 -0.46 -4.88
CA ALA A 428 -22.92 -1.66 -5.70
C ALA A 428 -22.55 -2.91 -4.88
N ARG A 429 -23.53 -3.46 -4.15
CA ARG A 429 -23.34 -4.56 -3.19
C ARG A 429 -24.00 -5.86 -3.69
N PRO A 430 -23.36 -6.62 -4.61
CA PRO A 430 -23.91 -7.87 -5.15
C PRO A 430 -24.05 -8.96 -4.08
N ARG A 431 -24.89 -9.96 -4.37
CA ARG A 431 -25.07 -11.18 -3.56
C ARG A 431 -24.22 -12.32 -4.13
N GLN A 432 -23.99 -13.36 -3.33
CA GLN A 432 -23.41 -14.62 -3.76
C GLN A 432 -24.39 -15.78 -3.54
N ASN A 433 -24.28 -16.84 -4.35
CA ASN A 433 -24.87 -18.13 -4.04
C ASN A 433 -23.85 -18.93 -3.21
N TYR A 434 -24.13 -19.18 -1.93
CA TYR A 434 -23.20 -19.85 -1.03
C TYR A 434 -23.38 -21.36 -1.08
N LEU A 435 -22.37 -22.05 -1.61
CA LEU A 435 -22.29 -23.52 -1.69
C LEU A 435 -21.07 -24.04 -0.91
N GLY A 436 -20.81 -23.43 0.25
CA GLY A 436 -19.70 -23.80 1.13
C GLY A 436 -20.06 -24.95 2.07
N SER A 437 -19.40 -25.01 3.23
CA SER A 437 -19.87 -25.87 4.32
C SER A 437 -21.02 -25.19 5.07
N GLU A 438 -22.01 -25.98 5.48
CA GLU A 438 -22.99 -25.59 6.50
C GLU A 438 -22.31 -25.29 7.86
N GLU A 439 -23.13 -24.92 8.85
CA GLU A 439 -22.68 -24.71 10.23
C GLU A 439 -21.85 -25.90 10.74
N ARG A 440 -20.72 -25.59 11.38
CA ARG A 440 -19.78 -26.56 11.94
C ARG A 440 -19.05 -25.97 13.13
N SER A 441 -18.97 -26.73 14.21
CA SER A 441 -18.30 -26.30 15.44
C SER A 441 -16.81 -26.01 15.22
N TYR A 442 -16.29 -25.01 15.93
CA TYR A 442 -14.87 -24.69 15.91
C TYR A 442 -14.04 -25.80 16.58
N ILE A 443 -13.14 -26.43 15.82
CA ILE A 443 -12.21 -27.43 16.33
C ILE A 443 -10.95 -26.69 16.88
N PRO A 444 -10.58 -26.85 18.17
CA PRO A 444 -9.33 -26.33 18.72
C PRO A 444 -8.10 -26.75 17.93
N MET A 445 -7.06 -25.91 17.87
CA MET A 445 -5.90 -26.14 16.97
C MET A 445 -5.19 -27.48 17.23
N THR A 446 -5.13 -27.92 18.49
CA THR A 446 -4.56 -29.20 18.93
C THR A 446 -5.36 -30.44 18.51
N GLN A 447 -6.58 -30.28 18.01
CA GLN A 447 -7.51 -31.34 17.61
C GLN A 447 -7.73 -31.40 16.09
N ARG A 448 -6.99 -30.59 15.30
CA ARG A 448 -7.11 -30.53 13.84
C ARG A 448 -6.20 -31.54 13.16
N ASN A 449 -6.77 -32.42 12.35
CA ASN A 449 -6.01 -33.19 11.37
C ASN A 449 -5.62 -32.33 10.16
N SER A 450 -4.47 -32.60 9.56
CA SER A 450 -4.07 -31.94 8.30
C SER A 450 -5.05 -32.27 7.18
N SER A 451 -5.46 -31.27 6.41
CA SER A 451 -6.37 -31.44 5.27
C SER A 451 -5.67 -31.88 3.98
N GLY A 452 -4.33 -31.91 3.95
CA GLY A 452 -3.52 -32.19 2.76
C GLY A 452 -3.59 -31.12 1.65
N LYS A 453 -4.51 -30.15 1.74
CA LYS A 453 -4.75 -29.14 0.69
C LYS A 453 -3.70 -28.02 0.62
N TYR A 454 -2.92 -27.83 1.68
CA TYR A 454 -1.81 -26.89 1.73
C TYR A 454 -0.53 -27.68 2.06
N SER A 455 0.45 -27.65 1.16
CA SER A 455 1.74 -28.32 1.39
C SER A 455 2.62 -27.46 2.28
N THR A 456 3.01 -28.00 3.43
CA THR A 456 4.04 -27.45 4.32
C THR A 456 5.46 -27.90 3.92
N GLU A 457 5.61 -28.62 2.80
CA GLU A 457 6.88 -29.25 2.39
C GLU A 457 7.67 -28.39 1.38
N TYR A 458 7.02 -27.41 0.74
CA TYR A 458 7.69 -26.48 -0.17
C TYR A 458 8.51 -25.42 0.60
N VAL A 459 9.69 -25.82 1.07
CA VAL A 459 10.73 -24.90 1.51
C VAL A 459 11.52 -24.47 0.27
N SER A 460 11.58 -23.16 -0.01
CA SER A 460 12.19 -22.63 -1.23
C SER A 460 13.72 -22.88 -1.29
N PRO A 461 14.38 -22.95 -2.46
CA PRO A 461 15.84 -23.15 -2.53
C PRO A 461 16.68 -22.05 -1.84
N ALA A 462 16.17 -20.82 -1.72
CA ALA A 462 16.81 -19.75 -0.93
C ALA A 462 16.68 -19.96 0.58
N GLU A 463 15.60 -20.61 1.01
CA GLU A 463 15.29 -20.89 2.42
C GLU A 463 15.92 -22.21 2.87
N LYS A 464 15.94 -23.25 2.01
CA LYS A 464 16.79 -24.44 2.18
C LYS A 464 18.27 -24.06 2.27
N ARG A 465 18.75 -23.06 1.50
CA ARG A 465 20.12 -22.53 1.67
C ARG A 465 20.33 -21.82 3.01
N ARG A 466 19.36 -21.03 3.49
CA ARG A 466 19.43 -20.38 4.82
C ARG A 466 19.44 -21.42 5.94
N VAL A 467 18.49 -22.37 5.95
CA VAL A 467 18.39 -23.44 6.96
C VAL A 467 19.62 -24.38 6.92
N ASN A 468 20.08 -24.80 5.75
CA ASN A 468 21.26 -25.64 5.64
C ASN A 468 22.57 -24.89 5.93
N GLY A 469 22.60 -23.57 5.77
CA GLY A 469 23.71 -22.71 6.23
C GLY A 469 23.90 -22.80 7.75
N PHE A 470 22.81 -22.73 8.52
CA PHE A 470 22.82 -23.01 9.95
C PHE A 470 23.19 -24.47 10.26
N ALA A 471 22.74 -25.44 9.47
CA ALA A 471 23.05 -26.86 9.70
C ALA A 471 24.55 -27.21 9.62
N VAL A 472 25.38 -26.38 8.98
CA VAL A 472 26.84 -26.57 8.94
C VAL A 472 27.51 -26.12 10.25
N THR A 473 27.01 -25.05 10.90
CA THR A 473 27.54 -24.58 12.19
C THR A 473 26.92 -25.27 13.40
N SER A 474 25.67 -25.74 13.33
CA SER A 474 24.99 -26.46 14.43
C SER A 474 25.48 -27.90 14.66
N LYS A 475 26.50 -28.38 13.93
CA LYS A 475 26.93 -29.80 13.92
C LYS A 475 27.59 -30.30 15.22
N MET A 476 27.56 -29.53 16.30
CA MET A 476 28.10 -29.88 17.62
C MET A 476 27.03 -30.01 18.73
N ILE A 477 25.77 -29.61 18.50
CA ILE A 477 24.67 -29.74 19.47
C ILE A 477 23.42 -30.31 18.78
N ALA A 478 23.33 -31.65 18.72
CA ALA A 478 22.20 -32.36 18.11
C ALA A 478 21.86 -33.68 18.83
N PHE A 479 21.66 -33.63 20.15
CA PHE A 479 21.05 -34.73 20.91
C PHE A 479 19.53 -34.77 20.68
N LEU A 480 19.12 -35.24 19.50
CA LEU A 480 17.71 -35.55 19.20
C LEU A 480 17.24 -36.78 20.01
N PRO A 481 15.93 -36.88 20.35
CA PRO A 481 15.43 -37.91 21.25
C PRO A 481 15.52 -39.31 20.63
N LEU A 482 16.25 -40.20 21.30
CA LEU A 482 16.47 -41.60 20.93
C LEU A 482 15.22 -42.50 20.92
N THR A 483 14.05 -41.95 21.28
CA THR A 483 12.78 -42.69 21.40
C THR A 483 12.28 -43.26 20.07
N TYR A 484 12.45 -42.56 18.95
CA TYR A 484 12.02 -43.06 17.64
C TYR A 484 12.87 -44.27 17.18
N LEU A 485 14.19 -44.21 17.38
CA LEU A 485 15.12 -45.31 17.05
C LEU A 485 15.03 -46.52 18.00
N PHE A 486 14.55 -46.34 19.24
CA PHE A 486 14.34 -47.46 20.18
C PHE A 486 13.09 -48.32 19.88
N SER A 487 12.23 -47.90 18.94
CA SER A 487 11.13 -48.75 18.44
C SER A 487 11.66 -49.92 17.59
N GLN A 488 12.65 -49.64 16.73
CA GLN A 488 13.26 -50.59 15.79
C GLN A 488 14.24 -51.56 16.47
N SER A 489 14.87 -51.17 17.58
CA SER A 489 15.90 -52.01 18.24
C SER A 489 15.35 -53.25 18.96
N ARG A 490 14.02 -53.37 19.14
CA ARG A 490 13.40 -54.55 19.80
C ARG A 490 13.56 -55.87 19.03
N GLN A 491 13.89 -55.85 17.73
CA GLN A 491 14.00 -57.09 16.94
C GLN A 491 15.38 -57.77 16.94
N LYS A 492 16.46 -57.14 17.43
CA LYS A 492 17.82 -57.74 17.44
C LYS A 492 18.49 -57.58 18.80
N GLY A 493 18.41 -58.64 19.61
CA GLY A 493 18.79 -58.61 21.03
C GLY A 493 20.29 -58.51 21.29
N PHE A 494 20.69 -57.49 22.07
CA PHE A 494 22.07 -57.31 22.53
C PHE A 494 22.36 -58.03 23.86
N ARG A 495 23.41 -58.86 23.87
CA ARG A 495 23.88 -59.61 25.05
C ARG A 495 24.86 -58.78 25.89
N ASN A 496 24.39 -57.93 26.80
CA ASN A 496 25.25 -57.33 27.85
C ASN A 496 24.55 -57.20 29.22
N PRO A 497 24.91 -58.03 30.23
CA PRO A 497 24.24 -58.03 31.53
C PRO A 497 24.45 -56.76 32.38
N LYS A 498 25.53 -56.00 32.18
CA LYS A 498 25.87 -54.87 33.09
C LYS A 498 24.92 -53.68 32.94
N LEU A 499 24.49 -53.36 31.73
CA LEU A 499 23.56 -52.24 31.46
C LEU A 499 22.19 -52.45 32.14
N ARG A 500 21.67 -53.68 32.10
CA ARG A 500 20.32 -54.03 32.58
C ARG A 500 20.13 -53.79 34.08
N ARG A 501 21.21 -53.84 34.89
CA ARG A 501 21.16 -53.57 36.33
C ARG A 501 21.13 -52.07 36.68
N HIS A 502 21.56 -51.18 35.79
CA HIS A 502 21.59 -49.73 36.08
C HIS A 502 20.21 -49.09 35.87
N CYS A 503 19.58 -49.34 34.71
CA CYS A 503 18.26 -48.79 34.36
C CYS A 503 17.16 -49.17 35.38
N SER A 504 17.24 -50.37 35.96
CA SER A 504 16.25 -50.88 36.93
C SER A 504 16.22 -50.12 38.27
N ARG A 505 17.25 -49.31 38.59
CA ARG A 505 17.24 -48.47 39.80
C ARG A 505 16.66 -47.08 39.57
N TYR A 506 16.76 -46.55 38.34
CA TYR A 506 16.29 -45.19 38.02
C TYR A 506 14.75 -45.13 37.91
N ILE A 507 14.15 -46.11 37.23
CA ILE A 507 12.69 -46.20 37.02
C ILE A 507 11.91 -46.26 38.35
N LYS A 508 12.51 -46.77 39.43
CA LYS A 508 11.84 -46.98 40.72
C LYS A 508 11.78 -45.73 41.63
N ARG A 509 12.18 -44.54 41.15
CA ARG A 509 12.07 -43.27 41.90
C ARG A 509 11.15 -42.21 41.25
N SER A 510 10.79 -42.34 39.97
CA SER A 510 10.04 -41.30 39.25
C SER A 510 8.51 -41.50 39.21
N CYS A 511 7.97 -42.49 39.92
CA CYS A 511 6.54 -42.83 39.90
C CYS A 511 5.80 -42.61 41.23
N ILE A 512 6.37 -41.82 42.16
CA ILE A 512 5.75 -41.50 43.46
C ILE A 512 5.91 -40.00 43.76
N GLN A 513 5.27 -39.13 42.98
CA GLN A 513 5.05 -37.72 43.33
C GLN A 513 3.90 -37.07 42.52
N ALA A 514 2.84 -37.83 42.21
CA ALA A 514 1.74 -37.39 41.33
C ALA A 514 0.37 -37.82 41.87
N ASN A 515 0.00 -37.27 43.02
CA ASN A 515 -1.38 -37.15 43.55
C ASN A 515 -1.34 -36.26 44.80
N LYS A 516 -2.49 -35.70 45.18
CA LYS A 516 -2.72 -34.61 46.17
C LYS A 516 -2.48 -33.19 45.64
N ASP A 517 -3.32 -32.20 45.93
CA ASP A 517 -4.70 -32.21 46.49
C ASP A 517 -5.47 -30.98 45.94
N THR A 518 -6.81 -30.98 46.02
CA THR A 518 -7.69 -29.91 45.49
C THR A 518 -8.38 -29.11 46.59
N SER A 519 -8.56 -27.80 46.41
CA SER A 519 -9.50 -26.99 47.20
C SER A 519 -10.05 -25.79 46.42
N LEU A 520 -11.29 -25.39 46.74
CA LEU A 520 -12.08 -24.31 46.11
C LEU A 520 -12.18 -23.08 47.02
N SER A 521 -12.52 -21.92 46.44
CA SER A 521 -13.33 -20.87 47.09
C SER A 521 -13.85 -19.86 46.06
N GLU A 522 -15.14 -19.53 46.13
CA GLU A 522 -15.80 -18.41 45.43
C GLU A 522 -15.89 -17.21 46.39
N ASP A 523 -15.99 -15.95 45.89
CA ASP A 523 -17.12 -15.03 46.22
C ASP A 523 -17.01 -13.58 45.67
N SER A 524 -18.18 -12.93 45.63
CA SER A 524 -18.48 -11.47 45.56
C SER A 524 -18.33 -10.64 44.25
N GLU A 525 -19.33 -9.79 44.02
CA GLU A 525 -19.50 -8.79 42.93
C GLU A 525 -19.66 -7.36 43.50
N LYS A 526 -19.84 -6.36 42.58
CA LYS A 526 -20.30 -4.95 42.77
C LYS A 526 -19.21 -3.95 43.17
N ASP A 527 -19.22 -2.67 42.75
CA ASP A 527 -20.04 -1.86 41.80
C ASP A 527 -19.07 -1.30 40.70
N GLY A 528 -19.37 -0.56 39.63
CA GLY A 528 -20.53 0.18 39.13
C GLY A 528 -20.10 1.61 38.70
N VAL A 529 -20.32 2.14 37.49
CA VAL A 529 -21.03 1.57 36.31
C VAL A 529 -20.23 1.68 34.97
N PRO A 530 -20.03 2.81 34.23
CA PRO A 530 -19.74 2.72 32.78
C PRO A 530 -18.60 3.61 32.21
N CYS A 531 -17.68 3.04 31.41
CA CYS A 531 -17.00 3.75 30.29
C CYS A 531 -16.30 2.77 29.33
N THR A 532 -17.06 2.00 28.53
CA THR A 532 -16.50 0.96 27.65
C THR A 532 -16.07 1.50 26.29
N PHE A 533 -14.82 1.96 26.19
CA PHE A 533 -14.07 1.84 24.93
C PHE A 533 -13.68 0.35 24.74
N ASP A 534 -13.91 -0.18 23.54
CA ASP A 534 -13.66 -1.60 23.26
C ASP A 534 -12.17 -1.88 23.01
N LEU A 535 -11.46 -2.22 24.09
CA LEU A 535 -10.07 -2.68 24.05
C LEU A 535 -9.92 -4.19 23.74
N SER A 536 -10.98 -4.89 23.33
CA SER A 536 -10.95 -6.35 23.12
C SER A 536 -10.23 -6.83 21.84
N THR A 537 -9.57 -5.92 21.12
CA THR A 537 -8.59 -6.28 20.08
C THR A 537 -7.16 -6.24 20.64
N PRO A 538 -6.64 -7.32 21.27
CA PRO A 538 -5.23 -7.42 21.53
C PRO A 538 -4.51 -7.49 20.18
N LEU A 539 -3.82 -6.41 19.81
CA LEU A 539 -2.88 -6.39 18.68
C LEU A 539 -1.73 -7.36 19.00
N ASN A 540 -1.96 -8.63 18.68
CA ASN A 540 -1.06 -9.75 18.90
C ASN A 540 0.09 -9.76 17.88
N VAL A 541 0.61 -8.56 17.62
CA VAL A 541 1.75 -8.28 16.77
C VAL A 541 2.99 -8.72 17.55
N LYS A 542 3.45 -9.94 17.28
CA LYS A 542 4.85 -10.29 17.49
C LYS A 542 5.71 -9.46 16.54
N ALA A 543 5.96 -8.22 16.94
CA ALA A 543 7.04 -7.43 16.39
C ALA A 543 8.34 -8.08 16.88
N ASN A 544 8.94 -8.92 16.04
CA ASN A 544 10.30 -9.40 16.24
C ASN A 544 11.23 -8.18 16.07
N TRP A 545 11.55 -7.52 17.18
CA TRP A 545 12.49 -6.41 17.22
C TRP A 545 13.91 -6.94 17.03
N SER A 546 14.41 -6.84 15.80
CA SER A 546 15.86 -6.86 15.58
C SER A 546 16.49 -5.68 16.31
N VAL A 547 17.32 -5.95 17.32
CA VAL A 547 18.23 -4.93 17.86
C VAL A 547 19.24 -4.51 16.79
N TRP A 548 19.56 -3.22 16.72
CA TRP A 548 20.46 -2.67 15.72
C TRP A 548 21.89 -2.62 16.22
N SER A 549 22.85 -2.99 15.38
CA SER A 549 24.25 -2.72 15.64
C SER A 549 24.53 -1.21 15.55
N ARG A 550 25.63 -0.77 16.17
CA ARG A 550 26.12 0.61 16.06
C ARG A 550 26.27 1.06 14.61
N LYS A 551 26.70 0.15 13.72
CA LYS A 551 26.87 0.44 12.29
C LYS A 551 25.53 0.75 11.62
N GLU A 552 24.50 -0.05 11.86
CA GLU A 552 23.17 0.14 11.28
C GLU A 552 22.53 1.44 11.80
N ALA A 553 22.68 1.71 13.10
CA ALA A 553 22.21 2.96 13.70
C ALA A 553 22.95 4.20 13.18
N LEU A 554 24.28 4.13 12.98
CA LEU A 554 25.07 5.24 12.44
C LEU A 554 24.70 5.54 10.99
N GLN A 555 24.48 4.51 10.15
CA GLN A 555 24.06 4.70 8.76
C GLN A 555 22.72 5.47 8.67
N LEU A 556 21.77 5.18 9.57
CA LEU A 556 20.54 5.95 9.69
C LEU A 556 20.80 7.40 10.13
N TYR A 557 21.68 7.63 11.11
CA TYR A 557 21.96 8.98 11.61
C TYR A 557 22.70 9.85 10.58
N GLU A 558 23.57 9.25 9.77
CA GLU A 558 24.17 9.90 8.61
C GLU A 558 23.10 10.34 7.61
N GLU A 559 22.14 9.46 7.26
CA GLU A 559 21.07 9.80 6.32
C GLU A 559 20.02 10.78 6.89
N TYR A 560 19.69 10.71 8.19
CA TYR A 560 18.55 11.44 8.78
C TYR A 560 18.85 12.61 9.74
N TYR A 561 20.08 12.73 10.27
CA TYR A 561 20.44 13.84 11.16
C TYR A 561 21.70 14.61 10.73
N TYR A 562 22.65 14.00 10.02
CA TYR A 562 23.88 14.69 9.59
C TYR A 562 23.83 15.30 8.18
N ASN A 563 22.90 14.88 7.32
CA ASN A 563 22.74 15.40 5.95
C ASN A 563 21.68 16.52 5.81
N PHE A 564 21.07 16.99 6.90
CA PHE A 564 20.02 18.02 6.88
C PHE A 564 20.52 19.40 7.37
N PRO A 565 19.90 20.52 6.92
CA PRO A 565 20.16 21.85 7.48
C PRO A 565 19.90 21.91 8.99
N GLU A 566 20.66 22.73 9.71
CA GLU A 566 20.60 22.78 11.19
C GLU A 566 19.20 23.08 11.74
N SER A 567 18.40 23.91 11.06
CA SER A 567 17.00 24.16 11.42
C SER A 567 16.12 22.91 11.35
N GLN A 568 16.21 22.16 10.24
CA GLN A 568 15.45 20.90 10.07
C GLN A 568 15.94 19.78 10.98
N LEU A 569 17.21 19.84 11.41
CA LEU A 569 17.73 18.98 12.47
C LEU A 569 17.12 19.36 13.83
N VAL A 570 17.08 20.64 14.21
CA VAL A 570 16.52 21.10 15.49
C VAL A 570 15.09 20.60 15.69
N SER A 571 14.18 20.85 14.74
CA SER A 571 12.76 20.46 14.87
C SER A 571 12.56 18.93 14.99
N ARG A 572 13.43 18.12 14.38
CA ARG A 572 13.42 16.65 14.53
C ARG A 572 13.86 16.19 15.92
N LEU A 573 14.82 16.90 16.53
CA LEU A 573 15.30 16.61 17.89
C LEU A 573 14.32 17.14 18.96
N GLU A 574 13.65 18.27 18.69
CA GLU A 574 12.57 18.84 19.51
C GLU A 574 11.40 17.86 19.59
N LEU A 575 10.94 17.36 18.43
CA LEU A 575 9.87 16.36 18.39
C LEU A 575 10.22 15.10 19.20
N LEU A 576 11.44 14.56 19.08
CA LEU A 576 11.87 13.43 19.91
C LEU A 576 11.88 13.77 21.40
N ALA A 577 12.32 14.97 21.78
CA ALA A 577 12.32 15.43 23.16
C ALA A 577 10.90 15.55 23.75
N THR A 578 9.92 16.06 23.00
CA THR A 578 8.52 16.16 23.45
C THR A 578 7.92 14.78 23.74
N HIS A 579 8.24 13.76 22.95
CA HIS A 579 7.73 12.39 23.18
C HIS A 579 8.41 11.70 24.37
N VAL A 580 9.71 11.93 24.57
CA VAL A 580 10.40 11.51 25.81
C VAL A 580 9.81 12.22 27.03
N ALA A 581 9.46 13.50 26.94
CA ALA A 581 8.83 14.26 28.03
C ALA A 581 7.43 13.73 28.38
N LYS A 582 6.58 13.48 27.38
CA LYS A 582 5.24 12.88 27.57
C LYS A 582 5.33 11.47 28.17
N LEU A 583 6.28 10.65 27.73
CA LEU A 583 6.55 9.32 28.30
C LEU A 583 6.91 9.42 29.79
N ILE A 584 7.86 10.30 30.14
CA ILE A 584 8.29 10.53 31.53
C ILE A 584 7.12 10.98 32.41
N SER A 585 6.22 11.83 31.90
CA SER A 585 5.09 12.36 32.68
C SER A 585 3.88 11.45 32.78
N THR A 586 3.71 10.48 31.88
CA THR A 586 2.52 9.59 31.86
C THR A 586 2.81 8.18 32.38
N GLU A 587 3.95 7.57 32.03
CA GLU A 587 4.23 6.18 32.40
C GLU A 587 5.14 6.05 33.64
N LEU A 588 6.17 6.91 33.77
CA LEU A 588 7.17 6.75 34.84
C LEU A 588 6.70 7.24 36.22
N SER A 589 5.48 7.77 36.32
CA SER A 589 4.82 8.16 37.58
C SER A 589 5.58 9.19 38.44
N PHE A 590 6.54 9.92 37.87
CA PHE A 590 7.19 11.05 38.55
C PHE A 590 6.19 12.22 38.68
N PRO A 591 6.04 12.84 39.86
CA PRO A 591 5.15 13.99 40.04
C PRO A 591 5.54 15.18 39.15
N SER A 592 4.54 15.92 38.64
CA SER A 592 4.69 17.08 37.73
C SER A 592 5.36 18.32 38.33
N HIS A 593 6.04 18.19 39.48
CA HIS A 593 6.86 19.22 40.13
C HIS A 593 8.25 18.70 40.51
N SER A 594 8.59 17.46 40.14
CA SER A 594 9.84 16.84 40.51
C SER A 594 11.06 17.57 39.97
N SER A 595 12.13 17.61 40.77
CA SER A 595 13.43 18.14 40.36
C SER A 595 14.16 17.11 39.51
N VAL A 596 14.60 17.52 38.31
CA VAL A 596 15.32 16.65 37.38
C VAL A 596 16.61 17.31 36.92
N PHE A 597 17.72 16.58 37.03
CA PHE A 597 18.99 16.95 36.41
C PHE A 597 19.18 16.13 35.14
N ILE A 598 19.51 16.80 34.03
CA ILE A 598 19.63 16.18 32.71
C ILE A 598 21.07 16.35 32.25
N LEU A 599 21.84 15.27 32.19
CA LEU A 599 23.27 15.29 31.88
C LEU A 599 23.47 15.08 30.38
N CYS A 600 23.81 16.17 29.68
CA CYS A 600 23.95 16.23 28.23
C CYS A 600 25.42 16.18 27.81
N GLY A 601 25.74 15.25 26.91
CA GLY A 601 27.07 15.16 26.29
C GLY A 601 27.12 15.80 24.91
N ARG A 602 28.06 15.33 24.08
CA ARG A 602 28.25 15.81 22.70
C ARG A 602 27.38 15.06 21.70
N GLY A 603 26.97 15.76 20.64
CA GLY A 603 26.18 15.19 19.54
C GLY A 603 24.67 15.09 19.85
N CYS A 604 23.97 14.28 19.05
CA CYS A 604 22.51 14.32 18.96
C CYS A 604 21.79 13.93 20.27
N ASN A 605 22.30 12.95 21.04
CA ASN A 605 21.64 12.54 22.29
C ASN A 605 21.69 13.67 23.35
N GLY A 606 22.84 14.34 23.49
CA GLY A 606 22.96 15.52 24.35
C GLY A 606 22.09 16.69 23.88
N ALA A 607 21.88 16.86 22.57
CA ALA A 607 20.95 17.85 22.04
C ALA A 607 19.49 17.54 22.40
N ILE A 608 19.05 16.29 22.27
CA ILE A 608 17.72 15.83 22.71
C ILE A 608 17.58 16.02 24.23
N GLY A 609 18.61 15.72 25.03
CA GLY A 609 18.62 15.98 26.47
C GLY A 609 18.46 17.47 26.83
N MET A 610 19.11 18.38 26.11
CA MET A 610 18.93 19.83 26.35
C MET A 610 17.49 20.27 26.07
N LEU A 611 16.92 19.82 24.94
CA LEU A 611 15.54 20.13 24.54
C LEU A 611 14.51 19.49 25.48
N LEU A 612 14.76 18.27 25.94
CA LEU A 612 13.95 17.58 26.95
C LEU A 612 13.86 18.38 28.26
N GLY A 613 14.88 19.17 28.60
CA GLY A 613 14.83 20.10 29.72
C GLY A 613 13.74 21.17 29.59
N LEU A 614 13.50 21.67 28.37
CA LEU A 614 12.41 22.59 28.05
C LEU A 614 11.06 21.88 28.13
N GLU A 615 10.94 20.72 27.49
CA GLU A 615 9.67 19.98 27.43
C GLU A 615 9.21 19.51 28.81
N LEU A 616 10.11 19.00 29.65
CA LEU A 616 9.80 18.70 31.04
C LEU A 616 9.46 19.97 31.84
N LYS A 617 10.09 21.11 31.57
CA LYS A 617 9.70 22.38 32.21
C LYS A 617 8.30 22.85 31.79
N LYS A 618 7.92 22.69 30.52
CA LYS A 618 6.54 22.95 30.04
C LYS A 618 5.52 22.09 30.79
N LEU A 619 5.89 20.85 31.12
CA LEU A 619 5.10 19.89 31.91
C LEU A 619 5.22 20.10 33.45
N GLY A 620 5.85 21.18 33.92
CA GLY A 620 5.90 21.60 35.33
C GLY A 620 7.10 21.12 36.14
N TYR A 621 7.97 20.27 35.58
CA TYR A 621 9.16 19.75 36.27
C TYR A 621 10.20 20.84 36.51
N GLN A 622 10.96 20.71 37.61
CA GLN A 622 12.06 21.61 37.94
C GLN A 622 13.36 21.16 37.25
N SER A 623 13.38 21.26 35.92
CA SER A 623 14.50 20.91 35.06
C SER A 623 15.76 21.73 35.33
N LYS A 624 16.92 21.08 35.34
CA LYS A 624 18.27 21.67 35.31
C LYS A 624 19.11 20.88 34.30
N VAL A 625 19.67 21.56 33.30
CA VAL A 625 20.48 20.92 32.25
C VAL A 625 21.95 21.07 32.59
N VAL A 626 22.69 19.97 32.56
CA VAL A 626 24.13 19.91 32.88
C VAL A 626 24.88 19.55 31.60
N LEU A 627 25.75 20.44 31.13
CA LEU A 627 26.63 20.17 30.00
C LEU A 627 27.88 19.46 30.49
N VAL A 628 28.01 18.18 30.15
CA VAL A 628 29.08 17.32 30.70
C VAL A 628 30.41 17.58 30.01
N ASP A 629 30.46 17.68 28.69
CA ASP A 629 31.70 17.88 27.90
C ASP A 629 31.54 19.02 26.87
N GLY A 630 30.68 20.00 27.18
CA GLY A 630 30.29 21.06 26.26
C GLY A 630 29.48 20.58 25.04
N THR A 631 28.94 21.53 24.27
CA THR A 631 27.95 21.26 23.22
C THR A 631 28.44 21.66 21.83
N LYS A 632 27.91 20.98 20.80
CA LYS A 632 28.20 21.26 19.38
C LYS A 632 27.14 22.13 18.70
N TYR A 633 26.00 22.35 19.37
CA TYR A 633 24.83 23.09 18.88
C TYR A 633 24.63 24.33 19.73
N SER A 634 25.24 25.45 19.33
CA SER A 634 25.18 26.71 20.07
C SER A 634 23.76 27.28 20.11
N LEU A 635 23.02 27.19 19.00
CA LEU A 635 21.64 27.67 18.90
C LEU A 635 20.71 26.98 19.91
N ILE A 636 20.76 25.64 19.99
CA ILE A 636 19.98 24.88 20.99
C ILE A 636 20.39 25.28 22.41
N ALA A 637 21.69 25.36 22.69
CA ALA A 637 22.17 25.73 24.03
C ALA A 637 21.70 27.13 24.45
N SER A 638 21.73 28.12 23.56
CA SER A 638 21.22 29.47 23.82
C SER A 638 19.69 29.53 23.98
N HIS A 639 18.94 28.77 23.18
CA HIS A 639 17.47 28.68 23.34
C HIS A 639 17.07 28.01 24.66
N VAL A 640 17.81 26.97 25.07
CA VAL A 640 17.57 26.26 26.33
C VAL A 640 17.94 27.12 27.53
N GLN A 641 19.09 27.80 27.49
CA GLN A 641 19.58 28.66 28.58
C GLN A 641 18.65 29.83 28.90
N SER A 642 17.88 30.34 27.93
CA SER A 642 16.92 31.44 28.16
C SER A 642 15.71 31.02 29.01
N GLN A 643 15.47 29.72 29.16
CA GLN A 643 14.27 29.17 29.80
C GLN A 643 14.57 28.17 30.93
N VAL A 644 15.68 27.43 30.89
CA VAL A 644 16.04 26.36 31.83
C VAL A 644 17.46 26.61 32.38
N PRO A 645 17.69 26.46 33.70
CA PRO A 645 19.02 26.60 34.28
C PRO A 645 20.02 25.65 33.62
N LEU A 646 21.05 26.24 32.99
CA LEU A 646 22.14 25.55 32.32
C LEU A 646 23.38 25.60 33.23
N LEU A 647 23.97 24.43 33.51
CA LEU A 647 25.16 24.26 34.32
C LEU A 647 26.29 23.70 33.46
N ASP A 648 27.48 24.29 33.57
CA ASP A 648 28.72 23.91 32.88
C ASP A 648 29.62 22.98 33.72
N PHE A 649 29.16 22.58 34.92
CA PHE A 649 29.81 21.63 35.80
C PHE A 649 28.82 20.61 36.38
N ILE A 650 29.30 19.42 36.72
CA ILE A 650 28.49 18.36 37.35
C ILE A 650 28.51 18.54 38.89
N PRO A 651 27.36 18.84 39.54
CA PRO A 651 27.31 18.99 40.98
C PRO A 651 27.51 17.63 41.68
N SER A 652 28.49 17.54 42.58
CA SER A 652 28.78 16.33 43.35
C SER A 652 27.66 15.90 44.30
N THR A 653 26.67 16.77 44.53
CA THR A 653 25.52 16.57 45.41
C THR A 653 24.19 16.47 44.66
N MET A 654 24.20 16.29 43.33
CA MET A 654 22.98 16.29 42.51
C MET A 654 21.89 15.28 42.98
N GLU A 655 22.28 14.12 43.50
CA GLU A 655 21.36 13.10 44.04
C GLU A 655 20.59 13.53 45.31
N TYR A 656 20.96 14.66 45.95
CA TYR A 656 20.24 15.23 47.10
C TYR A 656 19.26 16.34 46.70
N TYR A 657 19.23 16.73 45.43
CA TYR A 657 18.44 17.84 44.89
C TYR A 657 17.66 17.47 43.62
N ALA A 658 17.52 16.17 43.35
CA ALA A 658 16.84 15.58 42.21
C ALA A 658 15.95 14.44 42.71
N ASP A 659 14.72 14.32 42.20
CA ASP A 659 13.89 13.14 42.40
C ASP A 659 14.25 12.04 41.39
N PHE A 660 14.74 12.43 40.22
CA PHE A 660 15.33 11.54 39.21
C PHE A 660 16.38 12.29 38.36
N ILE A 661 17.19 11.52 37.63
CA ILE A 661 18.24 12.01 36.74
C ILE A 661 17.98 11.48 35.34
N VAL A 662 18.20 12.30 34.31
CA VAL A 662 18.25 11.84 32.92
C VAL A 662 19.71 11.78 32.45
N ASP A 663 20.10 10.63 31.93
CA ASP A 663 21.39 10.37 31.30
C ASP A 663 21.25 10.51 29.78
N ALA A 664 21.84 11.58 29.23
CA ALA A 664 21.91 11.87 27.80
C ALA A 664 23.37 12.16 27.37
N ILE A 665 24.35 11.53 28.04
CA ILE A 665 25.77 11.85 27.84
C ILE A 665 26.30 11.19 26.57
N PHE A 666 26.02 9.90 26.39
CA PHE A 666 26.44 9.14 25.21
C PHE A 666 25.27 8.63 24.40
N GLY A 667 25.51 8.40 23.11
CA GLY A 667 24.65 7.68 22.19
C GLY A 667 25.53 6.93 21.19
N ILE A 668 24.95 6.43 20.10
CA ILE A 668 25.64 5.56 19.13
C ILE A 668 26.97 6.06 18.55
N GLY A 669 27.23 7.38 18.59
CA GLY A 669 28.44 7.99 18.05
C GLY A 669 29.73 7.53 18.72
N GLN A 670 29.72 7.29 20.04
CA GLN A 670 30.95 7.14 20.82
C GLN A 670 31.31 5.68 21.12
N ASP A 671 32.61 5.39 21.06
CA ASP A 671 33.19 4.11 21.49
C ASP A 671 33.76 4.30 22.89
N SER A 672 33.32 3.51 23.87
CA SER A 672 33.62 3.75 25.30
C SER A 672 35.02 3.29 25.75
N LEU A 673 35.91 2.97 24.80
CA LEU A 673 37.28 2.50 25.08
C LEU A 673 38.16 3.50 25.86
N PHE A 674 37.87 4.81 25.82
CA PHE A 674 38.69 5.83 26.49
C PHE A 674 37.86 6.97 27.10
N LEU A 675 37.23 6.72 28.26
CA LEU A 675 36.76 7.79 29.12
C LEU A 675 37.94 8.59 29.72
N ARG A 676 37.70 9.87 29.98
CA ARG A 676 38.59 10.83 30.67
C ARG A 676 37.69 11.82 31.44
N GLU A 677 38.26 12.60 32.37
CA GLU A 677 37.51 13.72 32.94
C GLU A 677 37.03 14.67 31.83
N PRO A 678 35.80 15.20 31.92
CA PRO A 678 34.83 15.04 33.03
C PRO A 678 33.87 13.84 32.90
N LEU A 679 33.98 13.02 31.85
CA LEU A 679 33.00 11.99 31.48
C LEU A 679 33.05 10.73 32.38
N ASP A 680 34.24 10.35 32.86
CA ASP A 680 34.42 9.28 33.84
C ASP A 680 33.81 9.64 35.20
N ARG A 681 34.01 10.88 35.66
CA ARG A 681 33.36 11.45 36.85
C ARG A 681 31.84 11.47 36.71
N ALA A 682 31.31 11.79 35.53
CA ALA A 682 29.87 11.74 35.26
C ALA A 682 29.30 10.34 35.47
N ILE A 683 29.89 9.31 34.84
CA ILE A 683 29.46 7.91 35.00
C ILE A 683 29.69 7.41 36.44
N SER A 684 30.78 7.83 37.10
CA SER A 684 31.04 7.50 38.51
C SER A 684 29.93 8.03 39.42
N LEU A 685 29.38 9.23 39.16
CA LEU A 685 28.22 9.77 39.87
C LEU A 685 26.92 9.01 39.52
N LEU A 686 26.64 8.79 38.22
CA LEU A 686 25.45 8.04 37.79
C LEU A 686 25.41 6.61 38.37
N SER A 687 26.57 5.92 38.42
CA SER A 687 26.70 4.57 39.00
C SER A 687 26.49 4.49 40.52
N LYS A 688 26.51 5.63 41.22
CA LYS A 688 26.35 5.73 42.68
C LYS A 688 25.08 6.46 43.10
N SER A 689 24.27 6.91 42.13
CA SER A 689 23.02 7.63 42.36
C SER A 689 22.06 6.82 43.23
N LYS A 690 21.56 7.44 44.31
CA LYS A 690 20.47 6.91 45.13
C LYS A 690 19.07 7.19 44.56
N VAL A 691 18.98 7.97 43.48
CA VAL A 691 17.72 8.34 42.81
C VAL A 691 17.64 7.72 41.41
N PRO A 692 16.43 7.41 40.90
CA PRO A 692 16.23 6.83 39.58
C PRO A 692 16.99 7.55 38.46
N VAL A 693 17.65 6.76 37.59
CA VAL A 693 18.32 7.27 36.38
C VAL A 693 17.61 6.76 35.14
N VAL A 694 17.19 7.68 34.26
CA VAL A 694 16.57 7.43 32.96
C VAL A 694 17.63 7.64 31.88
N SER A 695 18.17 6.57 31.30
CA SER A 695 19.11 6.67 30.18
C SER A 695 18.37 6.83 28.85
N LEU A 696 18.78 7.81 28.05
CA LEU A 696 18.33 7.99 26.68
C LEU A 696 19.29 7.28 25.71
N ASP A 697 18.70 6.53 24.78
CA ASP A 697 19.33 5.80 23.68
C ASP A 697 20.31 4.66 24.06
N VAL A 698 21.40 4.98 24.75
CA VAL A 698 22.45 4.05 25.15
C VAL A 698 22.92 4.43 26.57
N PRO A 699 22.87 3.53 27.57
CA PRO A 699 23.35 3.84 28.91
C PRO A 699 24.81 4.28 28.91
N SER A 700 25.10 5.43 29.53
CA SER A 700 26.42 6.03 29.42
C SER A 700 27.55 5.15 29.97
N GLY A 701 28.53 4.89 29.11
CA GLY A 701 29.67 4.02 29.37
C GLY A 701 29.52 2.59 28.84
N TRP A 702 28.34 2.19 28.36
CA TRP A 702 28.11 0.88 27.74
C TRP A 702 28.59 0.87 26.27
N TYR A 703 29.09 -0.27 25.80
CA TYR A 703 29.33 -0.50 24.37
C TYR A 703 27.98 -0.71 23.67
N VAL A 704 27.75 0.05 22.60
CA VAL A 704 26.53 -0.06 21.75
C VAL A 704 26.30 -1.48 21.24
N ASP A 705 27.39 -2.21 20.94
CA ASP A 705 27.38 -3.59 20.42
C ASP A 705 27.74 -4.66 21.47
N GLY A 706 27.85 -4.31 22.77
CA GLY A 706 28.36 -5.23 23.79
C GLY A 706 27.86 -5.05 25.24
N GLY A 707 27.02 -4.04 25.51
CA GLY A 707 26.52 -3.79 26.87
C GLY A 707 27.57 -3.19 27.81
N PRO A 708 27.47 -3.38 29.15
CA PRO A 708 28.40 -2.78 30.10
C PRO A 708 29.81 -3.37 29.96
N PRO A 709 30.88 -2.53 29.83
CA PRO A 709 32.25 -3.01 29.66
C PRO A 709 32.75 -3.83 30.85
N THR A 710 33.34 -4.98 30.56
CA THR A 710 33.99 -5.86 31.56
C THR A 710 35.10 -5.16 32.35
N GLU A 711 35.73 -4.14 31.78
CA GLU A 711 36.78 -3.36 32.44
C GLU A 711 36.23 -2.43 33.54
N TYR A 712 34.98 -1.98 33.44
CA TYR A 712 34.36 -1.14 34.48
C TYR A 712 33.69 -2.01 35.54
N ILE A 713 33.19 -3.19 35.14
CA ILE A 713 32.83 -4.29 36.04
C ILE A 713 34.02 -4.70 36.93
N GLN A 714 35.25 -4.70 36.40
CA GLN A 714 36.47 -4.95 37.18
C GLN A 714 36.94 -3.76 38.04
N ARG A 715 36.34 -2.57 37.89
CA ARG A 715 36.63 -1.35 38.68
C ARG A 715 35.51 -0.97 39.63
N ASP A 716 34.51 -1.84 39.81
CA ASP A 716 33.31 -1.62 40.64
C ASP A 716 32.45 -0.41 40.17
N ILE A 717 32.60 0.01 38.92
CA ILE A 717 31.81 1.10 38.29
C ILE A 717 30.61 0.46 37.58
N HIS A 718 29.64 0.04 38.39
CA HIS A 718 28.42 -0.62 37.91
C HIS A 718 27.30 0.39 37.63
N PHE A 719 27.36 1.11 36.50
CA PHE A 719 26.21 1.93 36.09
C PHE A 719 25.03 1.05 35.66
N LYS A 720 23.89 1.28 36.31
CA LYS A 720 22.63 0.53 36.18
C LYS A 720 21.45 1.53 36.13
N PRO A 721 21.01 2.00 34.95
CA PRO A 721 19.85 2.87 34.89
C PRO A 721 18.56 2.15 35.32
N TYR A 722 17.64 2.92 35.88
CA TYR A 722 16.30 2.49 36.29
C TYR A 722 15.39 2.29 35.07
N VAL A 723 15.50 3.20 34.10
CA VAL A 723 14.76 3.19 32.83
C VAL A 723 15.73 3.34 31.66
N LEU A 724 15.51 2.61 30.57
CA LEU A 724 16.21 2.81 29.31
C LEU A 724 15.20 3.14 28.19
N ILE A 725 15.25 4.37 27.68
CA ILE A 725 14.42 4.85 26.57
C ILE A 725 15.26 4.80 25.29
N SER A 726 15.08 3.76 24.48
CA SER A 726 15.72 3.67 23.15
C SER A 726 15.13 4.74 22.22
N LEU A 727 15.94 5.38 21.39
CA LEU A 727 15.46 6.36 20.40
C LEU A 727 15.51 5.78 18.98
N GLU A 728 14.40 5.86 18.25
CA GLU A 728 14.13 5.25 16.93
C GLU A 728 14.19 3.72 16.88
N PHE A 729 15.25 3.10 17.40
CA PHE A 729 15.45 1.64 17.46
C PHE A 729 16.17 1.20 18.75
N PRO A 730 15.86 0.01 19.29
CA PRO A 730 16.69 -0.64 20.31
C PRO A 730 18.06 -1.03 19.75
N LYS A 731 19.14 -0.69 20.47
CA LYS A 731 20.53 -1.03 20.12
C LYS A 731 20.92 -2.41 20.69
N VAL A 732 21.95 -3.07 20.19
CA VAL A 732 22.43 -4.37 20.72
C VAL A 732 22.71 -4.32 22.23
N CYS A 733 23.20 -3.20 22.77
CA CYS A 733 23.41 -2.97 24.20
C CYS A 733 22.14 -3.14 25.06
N THR A 734 20.94 -2.97 24.49
CA THR A 734 19.65 -3.15 25.19
C THR A 734 19.42 -4.59 25.63
N LEU A 735 20.04 -5.57 24.96
CA LEU A 735 19.97 -6.99 25.39
C LEU A 735 20.64 -7.24 26.75
N TYR A 736 21.41 -6.27 27.26
CA TYR A 736 22.09 -6.32 28.55
C TYR A 736 21.38 -5.47 29.62
N PHE A 737 20.25 -4.85 29.29
CA PHE A 737 19.44 -4.06 30.22
C PHE A 737 18.57 -4.94 31.12
N TYR A 738 18.45 -4.54 32.39
CA TYR A 738 17.74 -5.26 33.46
C TYR A 738 17.13 -4.30 34.50
N GLY A 739 16.94 -3.02 34.15
CA GLY A 739 16.17 -2.09 34.97
C GLY A 739 14.66 -2.33 34.81
N ASP A 740 13.86 -1.65 35.64
CA ASP A 740 12.44 -1.95 35.79
C ASP A 740 11.60 -1.66 34.53
N PHE A 741 12.02 -0.70 33.70
CA PHE A 741 11.32 -0.34 32.46
C PHE A 741 12.27 -0.12 31.28
N GLN A 742 11.99 -0.77 30.15
CA GLN A 742 12.61 -0.47 28.87
C GLN A 742 11.55 0.07 27.91
N PHE A 743 11.79 1.25 27.34
CA PHE A 743 10.93 1.86 26.35
C PHE A 743 11.64 2.03 25.00
N LEU A 744 10.84 2.23 23.96
CA LEU A 744 11.24 2.82 22.70
C LEU A 744 10.41 4.09 22.45
N VAL A 745 11.05 5.18 22.01
CA VAL A 745 10.40 6.36 21.41
C VAL A 745 10.75 6.40 19.92
N GLN A 746 9.77 6.62 19.06
CA GLN A 746 9.97 6.71 17.60
C GLN A 746 9.69 8.14 17.10
N GLY A 747 10.53 8.65 16.22
CA GLY A 747 10.35 9.90 15.47
C GLY A 747 9.92 9.68 14.02
N ILE A 748 9.91 10.76 13.24
CA ILE A 748 9.43 10.74 11.84
C ILE A 748 10.50 10.20 10.89
N ILE A 749 10.59 8.87 10.82
CA ILE A 749 11.31 8.14 9.77
C ILE A 749 10.28 7.60 8.75
N PRO A 750 10.28 8.06 7.49
CA PRO A 750 9.38 7.60 6.44
C PRO A 750 9.39 6.07 6.24
N LEU A 751 8.19 5.49 6.16
CA LEU A 751 7.97 4.04 6.06
C LEU A 751 8.69 3.39 4.87
N SER A 752 8.87 4.10 3.76
CA SER A 752 9.66 3.65 2.61
C SER A 752 11.14 3.45 2.93
N ARG A 753 11.74 4.29 3.79
CA ARG A 753 13.13 4.13 4.23
C ARG A 753 13.27 3.06 5.29
N LEU A 754 12.31 2.97 6.21
CA LEU A 754 12.17 1.84 7.14
C LEU A 754 12.12 0.50 6.40
N GLN A 755 11.45 0.43 5.25
CA GLN A 755 11.43 -0.75 4.38
C GLN A 755 12.76 -0.95 3.63
N SER A 756 13.44 0.11 3.18
CA SER A 756 14.67 0.01 2.38
C SER A 756 15.90 -0.51 3.15
N MET A 757 15.99 -0.26 4.47
CA MET A 757 17.17 -0.59 5.29
C MET A 757 17.26 -2.07 5.72
N ARG A 758 16.55 -3.00 5.07
CA ARG A 758 16.22 -4.30 5.69
C ARG A 758 16.63 -5.55 4.92
N SER A 759 17.32 -6.43 5.65
CA SER A 759 17.34 -7.88 5.45
C SER A 759 16.32 -8.64 6.32
N THR A 760 15.74 -7.99 7.35
CA THR A 760 14.88 -8.60 8.39
C THR A 760 13.69 -7.68 8.75
N PRO A 761 12.45 -8.19 8.92
CA PRO A 761 11.25 -7.34 9.06
C PRO A 761 10.91 -6.95 10.52
N CYS A 762 11.46 -5.84 11.01
CA CYS A 762 11.02 -5.19 12.27
C CYS A 762 9.67 -4.46 12.08
N ILE A 763 8.56 -4.97 12.64
CA ILE A 763 7.25 -4.32 12.47
C ILE A 763 7.12 -3.14 13.44
N LEU A 764 7.48 -1.96 12.94
CA LEU A 764 7.12 -0.65 13.48
C LEU A 764 5.61 -0.38 13.29
N PRO A 765 4.97 0.51 14.08
CA PRO A 765 3.56 0.83 13.90
C PRO A 765 3.33 1.60 12.59
N PRO A 766 2.12 1.53 12.00
CA PRO A 766 1.69 2.48 10.98
C PRO A 766 1.50 3.87 11.61
N TYR A 767 1.75 4.95 10.86
CA TYR A 767 1.74 6.30 11.46
C TYR A 767 1.22 7.46 10.58
N PRO A 768 0.40 8.33 11.18
CA PRO A 768 0.62 9.78 11.29
C PRO A 768 0.79 10.23 12.77
N GLY A 769 1.91 10.87 13.13
CA GLY A 769 2.31 11.14 14.52
C GLY A 769 3.54 10.32 14.99
N THR A 770 3.68 10.12 16.30
CA THR A 770 4.90 9.60 16.97
C THR A 770 4.59 8.85 18.27
N CYS A 771 5.19 7.67 18.51
CA CYS A 771 4.81 6.75 19.62
C CYS A 771 5.87 6.62 20.71
N TYR A 772 5.45 6.03 21.83
CA TYR A 772 6.33 5.16 22.59
C TYR A 772 5.73 3.77 22.90
N VAL A 773 6.62 2.83 23.24
CA VAL A 773 6.33 1.41 23.40
C VAL A 773 7.04 0.87 24.63
N LEU A 774 6.35 0.13 25.50
CA LEU A 774 6.99 -0.62 26.59
C LEU A 774 7.45 -1.99 26.07
N LEU A 775 8.68 -2.35 26.41
CA LEU A 775 9.36 -3.57 25.98
C LEU A 775 9.59 -4.52 27.16
N ASP A 776 9.34 -5.82 26.97
CA ASP A 776 9.73 -6.90 27.90
C ASP A 776 11.28 -6.93 28.03
N ALA A 777 11.79 -6.59 29.21
CA ALA A 777 13.18 -6.82 29.56
C ALA A 777 13.48 -8.33 29.65
N MET A 778 14.71 -8.75 29.27
CA MET A 778 15.12 -10.16 29.29
C MET A 778 15.27 -10.69 30.73
N GLN A 779 14.18 -11.18 31.32
CA GLN A 779 14.19 -11.80 32.65
C GLN A 779 15.08 -13.06 32.69
N GLN A 780 16.26 -12.94 33.30
CA GLN A 780 16.91 -14.10 33.91
C GLN A 780 16.19 -14.42 35.22
N SER A 781 15.75 -15.68 35.37
CA SER A 781 14.91 -16.09 36.49
C SER A 781 15.61 -15.96 37.85
N SER A 782 15.15 -15.03 38.69
CA SER A 782 15.51 -14.91 40.10
C SER A 782 14.22 -14.76 40.94
N PRO A 783 14.10 -15.44 42.09
CA PRO A 783 12.85 -15.46 42.85
C PRO A 783 12.63 -14.17 43.66
N GLN A 784 11.38 -13.69 43.64
CA GLN A 784 10.71 -12.73 44.54
C GLN A 784 11.59 -11.86 45.48
N LEU A 785 11.48 -10.53 45.31
CA LEU A 785 11.54 -9.58 46.42
C LEU A 785 10.40 -8.58 46.32
N SER A 786 9.88 -8.15 47.47
CA SER A 786 8.63 -7.39 47.60
C SER A 786 8.84 -5.98 48.14
N LYS A 787 8.02 -5.03 47.68
CA LYS A 787 7.68 -3.73 48.31
C LYS A 787 8.75 -3.04 49.18
N TRP A 788 9.33 -1.96 48.65
CA TRP A 788 9.76 -0.74 49.36
C TRP A 788 10.62 -0.92 50.64
N GLY A 789 11.95 -0.81 50.54
CA GLY A 789 12.84 -0.76 51.71
C GLY A 789 14.32 -0.49 51.38
N ARG A 790 15.11 -0.04 52.36
CA ARG A 790 16.56 0.26 52.20
C ARG A 790 17.45 -0.89 52.70
N ALA A 791 18.33 -1.38 51.81
CA ALA A 791 19.75 -1.74 52.04
C ALA A 791 20.12 -2.79 53.15
N PRO A 792 21.40 -3.21 53.27
CA PRO A 792 22.23 -3.86 52.23
C PRO A 792 22.93 -5.16 52.73
N GLY A 793 23.41 -6.05 51.84
CA GLY A 793 24.34 -7.12 52.25
C GLY A 793 24.65 -8.25 51.25
N GLU A 794 25.81 -8.88 51.47
CA GLU A 794 26.24 -10.25 51.08
C GLU A 794 26.31 -10.68 49.59
N ILE A 795 27.42 -10.25 48.97
CA ILE A 795 28.42 -11.10 48.27
C ILE A 795 28.00 -12.55 47.91
N TYR A 796 27.88 -12.82 46.61
CA TYR A 796 28.21 -14.10 45.95
C TYR A 796 28.98 -13.77 44.66
N GLY A 797 29.84 -14.62 44.10
CA GLY A 797 30.15 -16.02 44.41
C GLY A 797 30.45 -16.73 43.07
N GLN A 798 31.68 -17.21 42.87
CA GLN A 798 32.21 -17.50 41.52
C GLN A 798 31.47 -18.61 40.73
N GLY A 799 31.48 -18.47 39.40
CA GLY A 799 31.73 -19.62 38.51
C GLY A 799 30.52 -20.37 37.94
N LYS A 800 29.73 -19.73 37.07
CA LYS A 800 28.89 -20.41 36.08
C LYS A 800 28.98 -19.71 34.71
N PRO A 801 28.92 -20.44 33.58
CA PRO A 801 28.84 -19.83 32.25
C PRO A 801 27.48 -19.11 32.07
N MET A 802 27.43 -18.12 31.17
CA MET A 802 26.19 -17.40 30.85
C MET A 802 25.07 -18.37 30.42
N PRO A 803 23.82 -18.15 30.86
CA PRO A 803 22.67 -18.89 30.34
C PRO A 803 22.37 -18.46 28.90
N THR A 804 22.20 -19.42 27.99
CA THR A 804 21.73 -19.17 26.61
C THR A 804 20.23 -18.86 26.61
N LEU A 805 19.88 -17.58 26.79
CA LEU A 805 18.50 -17.07 26.85
C LEU A 805 18.25 -16.03 25.75
N PHE A 806 17.99 -16.49 24.53
CA PHE A 806 17.43 -15.64 23.47
C PHE A 806 15.89 -15.66 23.54
N SER A 807 15.33 -14.77 24.34
CA SER A 807 13.92 -14.35 24.24
C SER A 807 13.88 -12.90 23.76
N GLU A 808 13.63 -12.70 22.47
CA GLU A 808 13.55 -11.36 21.87
C GLU A 808 12.63 -10.42 22.68
N PRO A 809 12.99 -9.13 22.83
CA PRO A 809 12.16 -8.17 23.57
C PRO A 809 10.79 -8.04 22.90
N ARG A 810 9.74 -8.21 23.70
CA ARG A 810 8.35 -8.23 23.23
C ARG A 810 7.70 -6.89 23.53
N ILE A 811 6.67 -6.55 22.76
CA ILE A 811 5.81 -5.41 23.10
C ILE A 811 4.84 -5.84 24.19
N THR A 812 4.78 -5.07 25.28
CA THR A 812 3.78 -5.24 26.34
C THR A 812 2.67 -4.19 26.23
N ARG A 813 2.99 -2.96 25.83
CA ARG A 813 2.03 -1.86 25.67
C ARG A 813 2.48 -0.88 24.58
N TRP A 814 1.53 -0.46 23.72
CA TRP A 814 1.64 0.75 22.90
C TRP A 814 0.97 1.91 23.63
N VAL A 815 1.54 3.11 23.55
CA VAL A 815 0.84 4.33 23.94
C VAL A 815 1.08 5.42 22.88
N TYR A 816 -0.01 6.10 22.54
CA TYR A 816 -0.04 7.21 21.61
C TYR A 816 -0.21 8.51 22.40
N PRO A 817 0.37 9.64 21.94
CA PRO A 817 -0.03 10.95 22.48
C PRO A 817 -1.52 11.17 22.24
N GLU A 818 -2.19 11.84 23.18
CA GLU A 818 -3.56 12.32 23.01
C GLU A 818 -3.61 13.37 21.89
N GLU A 819 -4.73 13.45 21.16
CA GLU A 819 -4.81 14.15 19.87
C GLU A 819 -4.71 15.70 19.97
N ASP A 820 -4.78 16.26 21.18
CA ASP A 820 -4.73 17.70 21.46
C ASP A 820 -3.29 18.26 21.51
N SER A 821 -2.64 18.44 20.34
CA SER A 821 -1.48 19.33 20.22
C SER A 821 -1.39 20.02 18.86
N GLU A 822 -1.51 21.36 18.87
CA GLU A 822 -1.52 22.27 17.70
C GLU A 822 -0.14 22.40 17.00
N TRP A 823 0.78 21.45 17.23
CA TRP A 823 2.21 21.54 16.84
C TRP A 823 2.52 20.99 15.44
N TRP A 824 1.53 20.47 14.72
CA TRP A 824 1.74 19.73 13.46
C TRP A 824 1.68 20.60 12.20
N ASP A 825 1.02 21.77 12.25
CA ASP A 825 0.75 22.61 11.07
C ASP A 825 1.94 23.49 10.61
N GLU A 826 3.04 23.57 11.38
CA GLU A 826 4.23 24.37 11.05
C GLU A 826 5.43 23.56 10.49
N LEU A 827 5.22 22.29 10.11
CA LEU A 827 6.28 21.37 9.64
C LEU A 827 6.05 20.74 8.24
N GLU A 828 5.00 21.13 7.51
CA GLU A 828 4.82 20.85 6.05
C GLU A 828 5.26 22.03 5.15
#